data_AF-A0A7C6P5S8-F1
#
_entry.id   AF-A0A7C6P5S8-F1
#
_cell.length_a   1.000
_cell.length_b   1.000
_cell.length_c   1.000
_cell.angle_alpha   90.00
_cell.angle_beta   90.00
_cell.angle_gamma   90.00
#
_symmetry.space_group_name_H-M   'P 1'
#
loop_
_entity.id
_entity.type
_entity.pdbx_description
1 polymer ?
#
loop_
_entity_poly.entity_id
_entity_poly.type
_entity_poly.pdbx_seq_one_letter_code
_entity_poly.pdbx_strand_id
1 'polypeptide(L)'
;MKKWLSLLLVFGLSLLLFGCSRDDKVIEVTSVELKSNAEELQVGQTYQITPTVKPADATDKTVTYDSNNKAVATVSASGLVSAVAKGTAVITVKAGTKQAELTITVVQEEEVQLVITVPQEAATIVVGGTYTIGAQVKDQTGAPKPATLAYASNNNDVATVDDSGKVTGHAAGTAVITITSGELSKTVTITVTAEEPSERAIAGVPEEDPENNVYIFIGRTFTATVANLREGETVAWSTQDTEVISLSDEGAVEALEAGIATIHAIVSDAEGNQVADLSATFEVMDESVLPLFVSEPGYTLKREEIAVDYQANYKTNKVDEITKDVIYKVEDITDPENPVELGQNYEANEQEIPAEDIAEVLTFVIAADGTSKTGVNRGRLRVVALKPGLLRITAKVGDETSEPFELRLIDRPMPTELVISAPNNDPQIETKGGSLKLSASSKPAFSYSTVTWSSNNPLVDVRADGTLICNGTDDDIGTVVTITATSTVVEGLTATIDITIKEKYVEVIETPEPTSITINGYPDVFIGETYQFTADVGPAGANQAVVWSSQNDAYATVDENGLVTVHAAGEGKSFYIIARAPSVENPGTYAVTQRYQIRAAKPPIDPDPINLNGYQITIMNAGHALFDQDPFLPQYAGADKTAKQAAWREVEEAYNCTIKVVAYPEEAPWGPARVQWINNNANNTKGGADFYIVTTTWLNQFSASQALFPVQDLYIRFGKNSMDPASREAATYKGNLYAMSASTYGANYIDRGLFFNLNLLEEVGMENPAQMFMSDRWTHSDFEQWVLDAQVAIGQKGEGYYAICGRPFFYWAGMINAAGIKMVDSASASLNVDGPIQRSVVNVLKRIYMNHQAWDPTPGYDGQTEAFRTEKAIMDGGEMWFVKTDNRWPIDMWSPNDSSGTRYGYVPFPYPDNMTKEQTKVITKGGSIYAMVNHMTHKHVAAGLNDDAVAYEGIYRALNDVFRWTERKQKEAGELVGETELDVRRQNASLRLDDPFSIECVLFYDKRRVMYDPYEEVIGIWATPSAARPAEEGIRQGADYSAVVAECMPAWQQKVIAQFG
;
A
#
# COMPACT_ATOMS: atom_id res chain seq x y z
N MET A 1 21.31 -52.73 48.10
CA MET A 1 21.35 -53.85 49.07
C MET A 1 21.65 -53.28 50.46
N LYS A 2 20.78 -53.58 51.45
CA LYS A 2 20.95 -53.54 52.93
C LYS A 2 21.38 -52.18 53.55
N LYS A 3 20.49 -51.36 54.12
CA LYS A 3 19.75 -51.44 55.41
C LYS A 3 20.58 -51.78 56.67
N TRP A 4 20.71 -50.75 57.52
CA TRP A 4 20.51 -50.70 59.00
C TRP A 4 21.58 -51.25 59.96
N LEU A 5 21.94 -50.44 60.98
CA LEU A 5 21.85 -50.69 62.45
C LEU A 5 22.64 -49.57 63.21
N SER A 6 22.02 -48.69 63.99
CA SER A 6 21.72 -48.79 65.44
C SER A 6 22.93 -48.46 66.35
N LEU A 7 22.98 -47.27 66.98
CA LEU A 7 22.42 -46.87 68.30
C LEU A 7 23.23 -47.31 69.55
N LEU A 8 23.60 -46.29 70.36
CA LEU A 8 23.72 -46.23 71.84
C LEU A 8 24.95 -46.81 72.58
N LEU A 9 25.62 -45.93 73.37
CA LEU A 9 25.86 -46.00 74.85
C LEU A 9 26.77 -44.81 75.26
N VAL A 10 26.34 -43.78 76.01
CA VAL A 10 26.02 -43.67 77.46
C VAL A 10 27.25 -43.51 78.39
N PHE A 11 27.39 -42.27 78.90
CA PHE A 11 27.81 -41.81 80.25
C PHE A 11 29.25 -41.90 80.79
N GLY A 12 29.70 -40.75 81.32
CA GLY A 12 30.78 -40.51 82.29
C GLY A 12 31.22 -39.03 82.17
N LEU A 13 31.48 -38.21 83.18
CA LEU A 13 31.67 -38.38 84.61
C LEU A 13 31.76 -36.96 85.25
N SER A 14 31.02 -36.76 86.34
CA SER A 14 31.15 -35.84 87.49
C SER A 14 32.18 -34.67 87.58
N LEU A 15 31.64 -33.52 88.03
CA LEU A 15 32.00 -32.68 89.22
C LEU A 15 33.16 -31.65 89.28
N LEU A 16 32.83 -30.51 89.97
CA LEU A 16 33.63 -29.49 90.70
C LEU A 16 34.23 -28.32 89.88
N LEU A 17 34.32 -27.07 90.35
CA LEU A 17 33.64 -26.18 91.31
C LEU A 17 34.29 -24.77 91.11
N PHE A 18 33.51 -23.70 91.31
CA PHE A 18 33.87 -22.28 91.54
C PHE A 18 34.49 -21.40 90.43
N GLY A 19 33.77 -20.31 90.11
CA GLY A 19 34.35 -18.96 90.15
C GLY A 19 34.46 -18.19 88.83
N CYS A 20 33.39 -17.49 88.43
CA CYS A 20 33.45 -16.13 87.85
C CYS A 20 32.03 -15.58 87.75
N SER A 21 31.77 -14.43 88.37
CA SER A 21 30.59 -13.61 88.09
C SER A 21 30.66 -13.14 86.64
N ARG A 22 29.84 -13.72 85.76
CA ARG A 22 29.65 -13.16 84.42
C ARG A 22 28.60 -12.07 84.55
N ASP A 23 29.03 -10.81 84.47
CA ASP A 23 28.16 -9.74 84.00
C ASP A 23 27.64 -10.17 82.62
N ASP A 24 26.39 -10.59 82.55
CA ASP A 24 25.73 -10.82 81.27
C ASP A 24 25.57 -9.45 80.60
N LYS A 25 26.57 -9.09 79.78
CA LYS A 25 26.54 -7.88 78.96
C LYS A 25 25.34 -7.97 78.02
N VAL A 26 24.30 -7.18 78.29
CA VAL A 26 23.15 -7.05 77.39
C VAL A 26 23.62 -6.41 76.08
N ILE A 27 23.43 -7.13 74.97
CA ILE A 27 23.70 -6.69 73.62
C ILE A 27 22.36 -6.25 73.02
N GLU A 28 22.18 -4.93 72.91
CA GLU A 28 20.97 -4.31 72.37
C GLU A 28 20.82 -4.53 70.86
N VAL A 29 19.57 -4.62 70.38
CA VAL A 29 19.25 -4.68 68.95
C VAL A 29 19.54 -3.32 68.31
N THR A 30 20.33 -3.32 67.23
CA THR A 30 20.68 -2.12 66.47
C THR A 30 19.84 -1.94 65.21
N SER A 31 19.43 -3.02 64.54
CA SER A 31 18.50 -2.97 63.40
C SER A 31 17.65 -4.25 63.26
N VAL A 32 16.51 -4.09 62.58
CA VAL A 32 15.69 -5.19 62.05
C VAL A 32 15.52 -4.95 60.55
N GLU A 33 15.87 -5.93 59.74
CA GLU A 33 15.90 -5.82 58.28
C GLU A 33 14.94 -6.83 57.63
N LEU A 34 14.24 -6.40 56.58
CA LEU A 34 13.34 -7.24 55.78
C LEU A 34 13.93 -7.44 54.39
N LYS A 35 13.62 -8.59 53.77
CA LYS A 35 14.07 -8.91 52.40
C LYS A 35 13.41 -8.02 51.34
N SER A 36 12.18 -7.61 51.57
CA SER A 36 11.41 -6.66 50.75
C SER A 36 10.64 -5.70 51.66
N ASN A 37 10.31 -4.52 51.15
CA ASN A 37 9.44 -3.54 51.80
C ASN A 37 8.04 -3.46 51.15
N ALA A 38 7.78 -4.22 50.08
CA ALA A 38 6.45 -4.40 49.51
C ALA A 38 6.22 -5.83 48.97
N GLU A 39 4.99 -6.31 49.04
CA GLU A 39 4.54 -7.59 48.48
C GLU A 39 3.09 -7.46 47.96
N GLU A 40 2.77 -8.11 46.86
CA GLU A 40 1.39 -8.20 46.33
C GLU A 40 0.84 -9.61 46.52
N LEU A 41 -0.39 -9.74 47.04
CA LEU A 41 -1.05 -11.02 47.32
C LEU A 41 -2.48 -11.03 46.76
N GLN A 42 -2.95 -12.17 46.29
CA GLN A 42 -4.39 -12.34 46.04
C GLN A 42 -5.15 -12.60 47.35
N VAL A 43 -6.44 -12.22 47.40
CA VAL A 43 -7.32 -12.57 48.54
C VAL A 43 -7.24 -14.07 48.83
N GLY A 44 -6.96 -14.42 50.10
CA GLY A 44 -6.79 -15.80 50.55
C GLY A 44 -5.34 -16.33 50.51
N GLN A 45 -4.41 -15.65 49.84
CA GLN A 45 -2.99 -16.03 49.85
C GLN A 45 -2.29 -15.64 51.16
N THR A 46 -1.14 -16.27 51.41
CA THR A 46 -0.33 -16.02 52.60
C THR A 46 1.14 -15.78 52.27
N TYR A 47 1.82 -14.95 53.06
CA TYR A 47 3.23 -14.62 52.90
C TYR A 47 3.98 -14.70 54.23
N GLN A 48 5.13 -15.37 54.28
CA GLN A 48 5.92 -15.52 55.50
C GLN A 48 7.03 -14.46 55.59
N ILE A 49 6.91 -13.56 56.57
CA ILE A 49 7.95 -12.57 56.85
C ILE A 49 9.10 -13.25 57.60
N THR A 50 10.34 -13.04 57.12
CA THR A 50 11.56 -13.58 57.74
C THR A 50 12.54 -12.44 58.06
N PRO A 51 12.40 -11.76 59.21
CA PRO A 51 13.23 -10.61 59.56
C PRO A 51 14.61 -11.02 60.06
N THR A 52 15.62 -10.20 59.77
CA THR A 52 16.99 -10.37 60.29
C THR A 52 17.26 -9.33 61.38
N VAL A 53 17.55 -9.78 62.60
CA VAL A 53 17.88 -8.92 63.75
C VAL A 53 19.39 -8.79 63.88
N LYS A 54 19.90 -7.56 63.99
CA LYS A 54 21.34 -7.26 64.19
C LYS A 54 21.59 -6.52 65.52
N PRO A 55 22.76 -6.73 66.16
CA PRO A 55 23.81 -7.67 65.76
C PRO A 55 23.36 -9.13 65.98
N ALA A 56 24.00 -10.07 65.29
CA ALA A 56 23.58 -11.49 65.29
C ALA A 56 23.72 -12.17 66.66
N ASP A 57 24.34 -11.53 67.64
CA ASP A 57 24.49 -11.96 69.03
C ASP A 57 23.67 -11.11 70.02
N ALA A 58 22.70 -10.32 69.55
CA ALA A 58 21.78 -9.56 70.40
C ALA A 58 21.14 -10.46 71.46
N THR A 59 21.07 -9.95 72.70
CA THR A 59 20.62 -10.72 73.88
C THR A 59 19.12 -11.06 73.81
N ASP A 60 18.30 -10.14 73.28
CA ASP A 60 16.87 -10.37 73.00
C ASP A 60 16.61 -10.16 71.50
N LYS A 61 16.21 -11.23 70.82
CA LYS A 61 15.86 -11.22 69.38
C LYS A 61 14.38 -11.43 69.14
N THR A 62 13.56 -11.24 70.17
CA THR A 62 12.11 -11.41 70.07
C THR A 62 11.57 -10.43 69.04
N VAL A 63 10.87 -10.96 68.03
CA VAL A 63 10.24 -10.17 66.98
C VAL A 63 8.73 -10.19 67.18
N THR A 64 8.10 -9.03 67.06
CA THR A 64 6.64 -8.86 67.06
C THR A 64 6.17 -8.24 65.76
N TYR A 65 4.93 -8.56 65.37
CA TYR A 65 4.32 -8.14 64.12
C TYR A 65 2.95 -7.51 64.39
N ASP A 66 2.61 -6.45 63.66
CA ASP A 66 1.26 -5.88 63.68
C ASP A 66 0.86 -5.40 62.28
N SER A 67 -0.44 -5.42 61.99
CA SER A 67 -1.00 -4.91 60.74
C SER A 67 -1.85 -3.69 61.01
N ASN A 68 -1.63 -2.61 60.27
CA ASN A 68 -2.44 -1.40 60.39
C ASN A 68 -3.87 -1.56 59.85
N ASN A 69 -4.12 -2.58 59.01
CA ASN A 69 -5.41 -2.84 58.39
C ASN A 69 -5.68 -4.35 58.30
N LYS A 70 -6.12 -4.91 59.43
CA LYS A 70 -6.44 -6.35 59.58
C LYS A 70 -7.62 -6.80 58.72
N ALA A 71 -8.45 -5.87 58.23
CA ALA A 71 -9.51 -6.19 57.29
C ALA A 71 -8.99 -6.45 55.86
N VAL A 72 -7.80 -5.95 55.53
CA VAL A 72 -7.12 -6.17 54.25
C VAL A 72 -6.07 -7.28 54.35
N ALA A 73 -5.19 -7.24 55.36
CA ALA A 73 -4.22 -8.31 55.62
C ALA A 73 -3.96 -8.49 57.12
N THR A 74 -3.97 -9.74 57.59
CA THR A 74 -3.61 -10.09 58.98
C THR A 74 -2.19 -10.62 59.04
N VAL A 75 -1.56 -10.57 60.21
CA VAL A 75 -0.25 -11.19 60.45
C VAL A 75 -0.30 -11.95 61.77
N SER A 76 0.21 -13.19 61.78
CA SER A 76 0.28 -14.04 62.96
C SER A 76 1.51 -13.72 63.82
N ALA A 77 1.56 -14.28 65.04
CA ALA A 77 2.69 -14.12 65.95
C ALA A 77 4.01 -14.70 65.39
N SER A 78 3.95 -15.61 64.42
CA SER A 78 5.11 -16.17 63.72
C SER A 78 5.49 -15.40 62.44
N GLY A 79 4.82 -14.28 62.13
CA GLY A 79 5.10 -13.46 60.95
C GLY A 79 4.45 -13.95 59.65
N LEU A 80 3.52 -14.92 59.71
CA LEU A 80 2.73 -15.33 58.54
C LEU A 80 1.61 -14.31 58.30
N VAL A 81 1.68 -13.61 57.18
CA VAL A 81 0.66 -12.69 56.67
C VAL A 81 -0.40 -13.47 55.92
N SER A 82 -1.68 -13.13 56.10
CA SER A 82 -2.81 -13.67 55.33
C SER A 82 -3.63 -12.54 54.72
N ALA A 83 -3.80 -12.55 53.40
CA ALA A 83 -4.58 -11.59 52.64
C ALA A 83 -6.08 -11.85 52.81
N VAL A 84 -6.85 -10.84 53.21
CA VAL A 84 -8.26 -10.95 53.62
C VAL A 84 -9.21 -10.32 52.63
N ALA A 85 -8.91 -9.11 52.13
CA ALA A 85 -9.77 -8.39 51.18
C ALA A 85 -8.96 -7.41 50.34
N LYS A 86 -9.46 -7.05 49.15
CA LYS A 86 -8.82 -6.09 48.24
C LYS A 86 -8.51 -4.77 48.95
N GLY A 87 -7.28 -4.28 48.78
CA GLY A 87 -6.82 -3.02 49.37
C GLY A 87 -5.35 -3.09 49.78
N THR A 88 -4.88 -2.11 50.55
CA THR A 88 -3.48 -2.08 51.01
C THR A 88 -3.41 -2.09 52.55
N ALA A 89 -2.47 -2.85 53.11
CA ALA A 89 -2.16 -2.91 54.53
C ALA A 89 -0.64 -2.83 54.74
N VAL A 90 -0.19 -2.18 55.82
CA VAL A 90 1.22 -2.11 56.20
C VAL A 90 1.44 -3.00 57.43
N ILE A 91 2.38 -3.93 57.32
CA ILE A 91 2.83 -4.80 58.39
C ILE A 91 4.08 -4.20 59.04
N THR A 92 3.98 -3.86 60.32
CA THR A 92 5.10 -3.37 61.13
C THR A 92 5.76 -4.53 61.86
N VAL A 93 7.08 -4.66 61.71
CA VAL A 93 7.91 -5.69 62.34
C VAL A 93 8.83 -5.03 63.36
N LYS A 94 8.79 -5.44 64.63
CA LYS A 94 9.55 -4.83 65.72
C LYS A 94 10.47 -5.83 66.42
N ALA A 95 11.71 -5.42 66.70
CA ALA A 95 12.64 -6.13 67.56
C ALA A 95 13.29 -5.12 68.52
N GLY A 96 13.03 -5.25 69.82
CA GLY A 96 13.39 -4.23 70.82
C GLY A 96 12.77 -2.86 70.51
N THR A 97 13.60 -1.82 70.42
CA THR A 97 13.16 -0.45 70.06
C THR A 97 13.20 -0.15 68.55
N LYS A 98 13.57 -1.13 67.72
CA LYS A 98 13.73 -0.97 66.26
C LYS A 98 12.54 -1.55 65.51
N GLN A 99 12.22 -0.94 64.38
CA GLN A 99 11.10 -1.38 63.53
C GLN A 99 11.44 -1.30 62.03
N ALA A 100 10.77 -2.14 61.25
CA ALA A 100 10.73 -2.13 59.80
C ALA A 100 9.28 -2.32 59.31
N GLU A 101 8.97 -1.89 58.11
CA GLU A 101 7.62 -1.92 57.54
C GLU A 101 7.60 -2.65 56.20
N LEU A 102 6.52 -3.41 55.95
CA LEU A 102 6.23 -4.12 54.72
C LEU A 102 4.82 -3.77 54.24
N THR A 103 4.71 -3.18 53.05
CA THR A 103 3.42 -2.88 52.42
C THR A 103 2.88 -4.11 51.71
N ILE A 104 1.66 -4.53 52.04
CA ILE A 104 0.93 -5.62 51.40
C ILE A 104 -0.20 -5.02 50.56
N THR A 105 -0.13 -5.20 49.24
CA THR A 105 -1.24 -4.89 48.34
C THR A 105 -2.01 -6.17 48.07
N VAL A 106 -3.29 -6.21 48.48
CA VAL A 106 -4.18 -7.33 48.21
C VAL A 106 -5.02 -7.03 47.00
N VAL A 107 -4.92 -7.88 45.98
CA VAL A 107 -5.73 -7.82 44.76
C VAL A 107 -6.81 -8.89 44.81
N GLN A 108 -7.97 -8.61 44.21
CA GLN A 108 -9.05 -9.58 44.03
C GLN A 108 -9.08 -9.98 42.56
N GLU A 109 -9.10 -11.27 42.29
CA GLU A 109 -9.28 -11.81 40.95
C GLU A 109 -10.75 -11.63 40.53
N GLU A 110 -10.98 -10.97 39.40
CA GLU A 110 -12.32 -10.79 38.84
C GLU A 110 -12.68 -12.01 37.98
N GLU A 111 -13.93 -12.49 38.11
CA GLU A 111 -14.43 -13.57 37.27
C GLU A 111 -14.44 -13.13 35.80
N VAL A 112 -13.73 -13.87 34.95
CA VAL A 112 -13.64 -13.62 33.52
C VAL A 112 -14.97 -14.02 32.88
N GLN A 113 -15.72 -13.04 32.36
CA GLN A 113 -16.91 -13.34 31.57
C GLN A 113 -16.50 -13.66 30.14
N LEU A 114 -16.92 -14.83 29.65
CA LEU A 114 -16.59 -15.33 28.33
C LEU A 114 -17.79 -15.18 27.39
N VAL A 115 -17.51 -14.85 26.13
CA VAL A 115 -18.51 -14.77 25.06
C VAL A 115 -17.99 -15.44 23.80
N ILE A 116 -18.86 -16.11 23.06
CA ILE A 116 -18.55 -16.59 21.71
C ILE A 116 -18.78 -15.43 20.73
N THR A 117 -17.74 -15.00 20.04
CA THR A 117 -17.82 -14.03 18.95
C THR A 117 -17.65 -14.74 17.61
N VAL A 118 -18.46 -14.35 16.63
CA VAL A 118 -18.33 -14.76 15.23
C VAL A 118 -18.14 -13.49 14.38
N PRO A 119 -17.28 -13.50 13.34
CA PRO A 119 -17.10 -12.34 12.46
C PRO A 119 -18.37 -11.98 11.67
N GLN A 120 -19.22 -12.98 11.39
CA GLN A 120 -20.45 -12.82 10.63
C GLN A 120 -21.53 -13.74 11.22
N GLU A 121 -22.74 -13.22 11.40
CA GLU A 121 -23.88 -13.99 11.95
C GLU A 121 -24.73 -14.67 10.87
N ALA A 122 -24.44 -14.39 9.60
CA ALA A 122 -25.06 -15.07 8.46
C ALA A 122 -24.07 -15.19 7.30
N ALA A 123 -24.11 -16.28 6.54
CA ALA A 123 -23.31 -16.45 5.33
C ALA A 123 -24.13 -17.14 4.23
N THR A 124 -23.81 -16.86 2.97
CA THR A 124 -24.42 -17.51 1.81
C THR A 124 -23.37 -18.35 1.09
N ILE A 125 -23.69 -19.61 0.79
CA ILE A 125 -22.85 -20.53 0.01
C ILE A 125 -23.69 -21.21 -1.06
N VAL A 126 -23.06 -21.68 -2.14
CA VAL A 126 -23.74 -22.55 -3.12
C VAL A 126 -23.81 -23.99 -2.63
N VAL A 127 -24.70 -24.82 -3.20
CA VAL A 127 -24.71 -26.28 -2.99
C VAL A 127 -23.33 -26.86 -3.32
N GLY A 128 -22.78 -27.72 -2.46
CA GLY A 128 -21.40 -28.23 -2.54
C GLY A 128 -20.34 -27.25 -2.02
N GLY A 129 -20.67 -25.96 -1.93
CA GLY A 129 -19.82 -24.93 -1.34
C GLY A 129 -19.54 -25.17 0.14
N THR A 130 -18.45 -24.57 0.63
CA THR A 130 -18.06 -24.68 2.03
C THR A 130 -17.79 -23.32 2.65
N TYR A 131 -18.15 -23.14 3.92
CA TYR A 131 -17.92 -21.92 4.70
C TYR A 131 -17.34 -22.30 6.07
N THR A 132 -16.24 -21.68 6.49
CA THR A 132 -15.67 -21.97 7.82
C THR A 132 -16.04 -20.88 8.80
N ILE A 133 -16.73 -21.25 9.89
CA ILE A 133 -17.14 -20.32 10.93
C ILE A 133 -15.93 -19.96 11.79
N GLY A 134 -15.44 -18.72 11.67
CA GLY A 134 -14.34 -18.16 12.46
C GLY A 134 -14.71 -17.83 13.92
N ALA A 135 -15.41 -18.72 14.62
CA ALA A 135 -15.83 -18.49 16.00
C ALA A 135 -14.63 -18.47 16.97
N GLN A 136 -14.66 -17.56 17.94
CA GLN A 136 -13.67 -17.48 19.03
C GLN A 136 -14.37 -17.22 20.36
N VAL A 137 -13.85 -17.78 21.44
CA VAL A 137 -14.22 -17.37 22.79
C VAL A 137 -13.33 -16.22 23.21
N LYS A 138 -13.93 -15.09 23.59
CA LYS A 138 -13.23 -13.89 24.08
C LYS A 138 -13.67 -13.58 25.51
N ASP A 139 -12.82 -12.92 26.27
CA ASP A 139 -13.21 -12.35 27.56
C ASP A 139 -13.90 -10.98 27.40
N GLN A 140 -14.33 -10.39 28.52
CA GLN A 140 -14.98 -9.07 28.55
C GLN A 140 -14.11 -7.92 28.04
N THR A 141 -12.79 -8.13 27.86
CA THR A 141 -11.86 -7.15 27.28
C THR A 141 -11.64 -7.36 25.78
N GLY A 142 -12.28 -8.39 25.19
CA GLY A 142 -12.12 -8.77 23.79
C GLY A 142 -10.87 -9.63 23.53
N ALA A 143 -10.14 -10.04 24.57
CA ALA A 143 -8.96 -10.88 24.40
C ALA A 143 -9.35 -12.35 24.15
N PRO A 144 -8.73 -13.04 23.17
CA PRO A 144 -9.06 -14.43 22.86
C PRO A 144 -8.68 -15.36 24.03
N LYS A 145 -9.54 -16.33 24.30
CA LYS A 145 -9.32 -17.38 25.31
C LYS A 145 -9.34 -18.75 24.66
N PRO A 146 -8.43 -19.65 25.07
CA PRO A 146 -8.45 -21.03 24.60
C PRO A 146 -9.71 -21.73 25.10
N ALA A 147 -10.52 -22.23 24.18
CA ALA A 147 -11.76 -22.94 24.47
C ALA A 147 -12.03 -23.98 23.39
N THR A 148 -12.74 -25.05 23.76
CA THR A 148 -13.20 -26.07 22.81
C THR A 148 -14.58 -25.68 22.31
N LEU A 149 -14.69 -25.43 21.00
CA LEU A 149 -15.94 -25.11 20.34
C LEU A 149 -16.59 -26.39 19.80
N ALA A 150 -17.90 -26.49 19.92
CA ALA A 150 -18.71 -27.54 19.32
C ALA A 150 -19.77 -26.93 18.41
N TYR A 151 -19.96 -27.51 17.23
CA TYR A 151 -20.82 -27.00 16.18
C TYR A 151 -21.95 -27.99 15.88
N ALA A 152 -23.16 -27.48 15.63
CA ALA A 152 -24.31 -28.30 15.25
C ALA A 152 -25.19 -27.57 14.25
N SER A 153 -25.55 -28.23 13.14
CA SER A 153 -26.56 -27.70 12.21
C SER A 153 -27.95 -28.13 12.64
N ASN A 154 -28.93 -27.22 12.54
CA ASN A 154 -30.34 -27.55 12.74
C ASN A 154 -30.97 -28.28 11.52
N ASN A 155 -30.29 -28.27 10.37
CA ASN A 155 -30.79 -28.84 9.12
C ASN A 155 -29.62 -29.39 8.30
N ASN A 156 -29.22 -30.62 8.61
CA ASN A 156 -28.12 -31.31 7.92
C ASN A 156 -28.43 -31.64 6.46
N ASP A 157 -29.71 -31.67 6.06
CA ASP A 157 -30.10 -31.87 4.66
C ASP A 157 -29.80 -30.62 3.81
N VAL A 158 -29.76 -29.43 4.43
CA VAL A 158 -29.38 -28.16 3.79
C VAL A 158 -27.89 -27.89 3.96
N ALA A 159 -27.35 -27.98 5.17
CA ALA A 159 -25.91 -27.83 5.41
C ALA A 159 -25.43 -28.60 6.64
N THR A 160 -24.30 -29.31 6.53
CA THR A 160 -23.62 -29.95 7.68
C THR A 160 -22.45 -29.11 8.15
N VAL A 161 -22.03 -29.25 9.41
CA VAL A 161 -20.82 -28.62 9.96
C VAL A 161 -19.94 -29.67 10.62
N ASP A 162 -18.63 -29.59 10.44
CA ASP A 162 -17.66 -30.48 11.09
C ASP A 162 -17.10 -29.92 12.42
N ASP A 163 -16.26 -30.71 13.09
CA ASP A 163 -15.65 -30.35 14.38
C ASP A 163 -14.69 -29.15 14.30
N SER A 164 -14.29 -28.73 13.10
CA SER A 164 -13.47 -27.53 12.87
C SER A 164 -14.29 -26.27 12.59
N GLY A 165 -15.62 -26.39 12.54
CA GLY A 165 -16.53 -25.30 12.18
C GLY A 165 -16.66 -25.09 10.68
N LYS A 166 -16.19 -26.04 9.86
CA LYS A 166 -16.38 -26.01 8.40
C LYS A 166 -17.77 -26.54 8.06
N VAL A 167 -18.57 -25.66 7.49
CA VAL A 167 -19.90 -25.92 6.97
C VAL A 167 -19.80 -26.35 5.50
N THR A 168 -20.58 -27.35 5.10
CA THR A 168 -20.77 -27.80 3.72
C THR A 168 -22.25 -27.73 3.36
N GLY A 169 -22.60 -27.02 2.30
CA GLY A 169 -23.97 -26.95 1.78
C GLY A 169 -24.33 -28.19 0.95
N HIS A 170 -25.52 -28.75 1.15
CA HIS A 170 -26.01 -29.97 0.48
C HIS A 170 -27.24 -29.72 -0.40
N ALA A 171 -28.12 -28.80 -0.01
CA ALA A 171 -29.33 -28.48 -0.76
C ALA A 171 -29.71 -27.01 -0.58
N ALA A 172 -30.35 -26.41 -1.58
CA ALA A 172 -30.81 -25.04 -1.51
C ALA A 172 -31.80 -24.86 -0.35
N GLY A 173 -31.61 -23.83 0.47
CA GLY A 173 -32.39 -23.58 1.68
C GLY A 173 -31.58 -22.84 2.74
N THR A 174 -32.08 -22.83 3.97
CA THR A 174 -31.40 -22.20 5.10
C THR A 174 -31.18 -23.20 6.23
N ALA A 175 -29.95 -23.25 6.76
CA ALA A 175 -29.57 -23.99 7.95
C ALA A 175 -28.99 -23.02 8.99
N VAL A 176 -29.29 -23.23 10.27
CA VAL A 176 -28.72 -22.46 11.38
C VAL A 176 -27.70 -23.33 12.09
N ILE A 177 -26.45 -22.87 12.11
CA ILE A 177 -25.35 -23.51 12.81
C ILE A 177 -25.26 -22.93 14.21
N THR A 178 -25.41 -23.77 15.22
CA THR A 178 -25.23 -23.44 16.62
C THR A 178 -23.80 -23.75 17.04
N ILE A 179 -23.10 -22.77 17.61
CA ILE A 179 -21.77 -22.89 18.18
C ILE A 179 -21.88 -22.85 19.70
N THR A 180 -21.26 -23.80 20.39
CA THR A 180 -21.27 -23.90 21.84
C THR A 180 -19.87 -24.05 22.42
N SER A 181 -19.65 -23.56 23.63
CA SER A 181 -18.43 -23.77 24.42
C SER A 181 -18.80 -23.72 25.90
N GLY A 182 -18.94 -24.89 26.53
CA GLY A 182 -19.49 -24.98 27.89
C GLY A 182 -20.96 -24.55 27.92
N GLU A 183 -21.30 -23.55 28.73
CA GLU A 183 -22.66 -22.98 28.82
C GLU A 183 -22.93 -21.87 27.79
N LEU A 184 -21.91 -21.44 27.03
CA LEU A 184 -22.05 -20.40 26.01
C LEU A 184 -22.65 -20.96 24.73
N SER A 185 -23.49 -20.16 24.06
CA SER A 185 -24.10 -20.50 22.77
C SER A 185 -24.20 -19.27 21.86
N LYS A 186 -23.94 -19.45 20.56
CA LYS A 186 -24.12 -18.46 19.50
C LYS A 186 -24.62 -19.17 18.24
N THR A 187 -25.31 -18.46 17.34
CA THR A 187 -25.82 -19.04 16.09
C THR A 187 -25.31 -18.28 14.87
N VAL A 188 -25.08 -18.98 13.78
CA VAL A 188 -24.78 -18.44 12.45
C VAL A 188 -25.78 -19.01 11.46
N THR A 189 -26.41 -18.15 10.66
CA THR A 189 -27.37 -18.56 9.63
C THR A 189 -26.64 -18.82 8.31
N ILE A 190 -26.79 -20.01 7.75
CA ILE A 190 -26.20 -20.41 6.47
C ILE A 190 -27.33 -20.53 5.45
N THR A 191 -27.33 -19.64 4.46
CA THR A 191 -28.18 -19.76 3.30
C THR A 191 -27.41 -20.52 2.23
N VAL A 192 -27.87 -21.72 1.90
CA VAL A 192 -27.36 -22.48 0.76
C VAL A 192 -28.21 -22.09 -0.44
N THR A 193 -27.64 -21.41 -1.41
CA THR A 193 -28.29 -21.19 -2.71
C THR A 193 -28.01 -22.38 -3.59
N ALA A 194 -28.91 -22.66 -4.55
CA ALA A 194 -28.53 -23.55 -5.64
C ALA A 194 -27.25 -22.99 -6.29
N GLU A 195 -26.33 -23.87 -6.68
CA GLU A 195 -25.31 -23.48 -7.64
C GLU A 195 -26.05 -22.96 -8.87
N GLU A 196 -25.81 -21.69 -9.24
CA GLU A 196 -26.16 -21.24 -10.59
C GLU A 196 -25.49 -22.24 -11.52
N PRO A 197 -26.24 -22.99 -12.34
CA PRO A 197 -25.68 -24.14 -13.02
C PRO A 197 -24.46 -23.68 -13.81
N SER A 198 -23.32 -24.35 -13.58
CA SER A 198 -22.20 -24.27 -14.53
C SER A 198 -22.79 -24.53 -15.92
N GLU A 199 -22.55 -23.57 -16.82
CA GLU A 199 -23.25 -23.52 -18.09
C GLU A 199 -23.07 -24.86 -18.83
N ARG A 200 -24.17 -25.46 -19.29
CA ARG A 200 -24.08 -26.70 -20.09
C ARG A 200 -23.32 -26.35 -21.37
N ALA A 201 -22.32 -27.15 -21.72
CA ALA A 201 -21.50 -26.93 -22.91
C ALA A 201 -21.29 -28.23 -23.68
N ILE A 202 -21.08 -28.11 -24.99
CA ILE A 202 -20.66 -29.25 -25.82
C ILE A 202 -19.15 -29.47 -25.60
N ALA A 203 -18.76 -30.68 -25.24
CA ALA A 203 -17.40 -31.12 -24.94
C ALA A 203 -16.97 -32.26 -25.89
N GLY A 204 -15.67 -32.53 -26.00
CA GLY A 204 -15.12 -33.57 -26.88
C GLY A 204 -14.89 -33.14 -28.33
N VAL A 205 -15.18 -31.88 -28.66
CA VAL A 205 -14.65 -31.19 -29.85
C VAL A 205 -13.14 -30.96 -29.64
N PRO A 206 -12.27 -31.08 -30.67
CA PRO A 206 -10.83 -30.82 -30.53
C PRO A 206 -10.54 -29.46 -29.86
N GLU A 207 -9.69 -29.42 -28.82
CA GLU A 207 -9.39 -28.19 -28.05
C GLU A 207 -8.46 -27.22 -28.80
N GLU A 208 -8.53 -25.93 -28.41
CA GLU A 208 -7.68 -24.82 -28.87
C GLU A 208 -6.18 -25.15 -28.73
N ASP A 209 -5.44 -25.02 -29.84
CA ASP A 209 -3.98 -24.86 -29.79
C ASP A 209 -3.64 -23.50 -29.09
N PRO A 210 -2.48 -23.34 -28.42
CA PRO A 210 -1.97 -22.06 -27.89
C PRO A 210 -2.04 -20.82 -28.83
N GLU A 211 -2.39 -20.98 -30.10
CA GLU A 211 -2.68 -19.90 -31.06
C GLU A 211 -4.19 -19.72 -31.40
N ASN A 212 -5.12 -20.27 -30.60
CA ASN A 212 -6.59 -20.11 -30.73
C ASN A 212 -7.25 -20.78 -31.96
N ASN A 213 -6.70 -21.87 -32.50
CA ASN A 213 -7.30 -22.56 -33.65
C ASN A 213 -7.99 -23.89 -33.24
N VAL A 214 -9.26 -24.07 -33.64
CA VAL A 214 -10.11 -25.26 -33.38
C VAL A 214 -10.40 -26.00 -34.70
N TYR A 215 -9.62 -27.02 -35.05
CA TYR A 215 -9.82 -27.76 -36.32
C TYR A 215 -9.70 -29.30 -36.21
N ILE A 216 -10.34 -29.99 -37.17
CA ILE A 216 -10.28 -31.44 -37.42
C ILE A 216 -9.93 -31.68 -38.90
N PHE A 217 -9.17 -32.72 -39.23
CA PHE A 217 -8.85 -33.04 -40.64
C PHE A 217 -9.90 -33.93 -41.31
N ILE A 218 -10.11 -33.76 -42.63
CA ILE A 218 -10.96 -34.63 -43.46
C ILE A 218 -10.61 -36.11 -43.23
N GLY A 219 -11.64 -36.95 -43.05
CA GLY A 219 -11.53 -38.38 -42.78
C GLY A 219 -11.25 -38.73 -41.32
N ARG A 220 -11.11 -37.73 -40.43
CA ARG A 220 -11.03 -37.96 -38.97
C ARG A 220 -12.42 -37.93 -38.35
N THR A 221 -12.53 -38.54 -37.18
CA THR A 221 -13.76 -38.60 -36.40
C THR A 221 -13.51 -38.18 -34.96
N PHE A 222 -14.53 -37.61 -34.32
CA PHE A 222 -14.58 -37.42 -32.86
C PHE A 222 -16.00 -37.67 -32.34
N THR A 223 -16.19 -37.64 -31.02
CA THR A 223 -17.51 -37.78 -30.41
C THR A 223 -17.77 -36.60 -29.51
N ALA A 224 -18.78 -35.81 -29.85
CA ALA A 224 -19.27 -34.71 -29.04
C ALA A 224 -20.14 -35.25 -27.90
N THR A 225 -20.02 -34.63 -26.73
CA THR A 225 -20.81 -34.93 -25.53
C THR A 225 -21.32 -33.62 -24.93
N VAL A 226 -22.36 -33.66 -24.10
CA VAL A 226 -22.78 -32.48 -23.33
C VAL A 226 -22.24 -32.61 -21.91
N ALA A 227 -21.38 -31.66 -21.53
CA ALA A 227 -20.88 -31.57 -20.16
C ALA A 227 -22.02 -31.19 -19.20
N ASN A 228 -21.97 -31.72 -17.98
CA ASN A 228 -22.95 -31.46 -16.92
C ASN A 228 -24.41 -31.91 -17.26
N LEU A 229 -24.57 -32.93 -18.09
CA LEU A 229 -25.86 -33.58 -18.37
C LEU A 229 -26.41 -34.27 -17.10
N ARG A 230 -27.68 -34.05 -16.76
CA ARG A 230 -28.30 -34.60 -15.53
C ARG A 230 -28.93 -35.97 -15.77
N GLU A 231 -29.06 -36.76 -14.70
CA GLU A 231 -29.65 -38.11 -14.78
C GLU A 231 -31.10 -38.04 -15.28
N GLY A 232 -31.40 -38.76 -16.37
CA GLY A 232 -32.73 -38.77 -17.02
C GLY A 232 -32.90 -37.78 -18.17
N GLU A 233 -31.96 -36.86 -18.39
CA GLU A 233 -31.95 -35.98 -19.56
C GLU A 233 -31.52 -36.73 -20.83
N THR A 234 -32.04 -36.29 -21.98
CA THR A 234 -31.69 -36.83 -23.31
C THR A 234 -31.14 -35.71 -24.19
N VAL A 235 -30.27 -36.06 -25.14
CA VAL A 235 -29.66 -35.11 -26.08
C VAL A 235 -30.05 -35.48 -27.49
N ALA A 236 -30.60 -34.52 -28.24
CA ALA A 236 -30.85 -34.65 -29.66
C ALA A 236 -29.82 -33.81 -30.43
N TRP A 237 -28.98 -34.49 -31.22
CA TRP A 237 -27.94 -33.87 -32.03
C TRP A 237 -28.47 -33.52 -33.42
N SER A 238 -28.04 -32.37 -33.95
CA SER A 238 -28.31 -32.00 -35.34
C SER A 238 -27.22 -31.11 -35.92
N THR A 239 -27.10 -31.08 -37.24
CA THR A 239 -26.23 -30.16 -37.96
C THR A 239 -26.91 -29.80 -39.28
N GLN A 240 -26.68 -28.58 -39.76
CA GLN A 240 -27.08 -28.18 -41.11
C GLN A 240 -25.94 -28.38 -42.12
N ASP A 241 -24.72 -28.62 -41.64
CA ASP A 241 -23.50 -28.68 -42.43
C ASP A 241 -23.20 -30.12 -42.90
N THR A 242 -24.23 -30.80 -43.43
CA THR A 242 -24.16 -32.23 -43.79
C THR A 242 -23.23 -32.53 -44.98
N GLU A 243 -22.79 -31.49 -45.70
CA GLU A 243 -21.77 -31.60 -46.74
C GLU A 243 -20.35 -31.56 -46.16
N VAL A 244 -20.16 -30.91 -45.00
CA VAL A 244 -18.86 -30.72 -44.33
C VAL A 244 -18.58 -31.85 -43.33
N ILE A 245 -19.62 -32.29 -42.60
CA ILE A 245 -19.53 -33.38 -41.63
C ILE A 245 -20.70 -34.35 -41.74
N SER A 246 -20.53 -35.57 -41.23
CA SER A 246 -21.65 -36.40 -40.78
C SER A 246 -21.77 -36.34 -39.26
N LEU A 247 -22.99 -36.45 -38.74
CA LEU A 247 -23.29 -36.44 -37.30
C LEU A 247 -24.32 -37.53 -36.98
N SER A 248 -24.04 -38.37 -35.98
CA SER A 248 -24.95 -39.42 -35.49
C SER A 248 -25.84 -38.97 -34.33
N ASP A 249 -26.90 -39.73 -34.05
CA ASP A 249 -27.82 -39.49 -32.92
C ASP A 249 -27.13 -39.60 -31.54
N GLU A 250 -25.97 -40.25 -31.47
CA GLU A 250 -25.12 -40.37 -30.27
C GLU A 250 -24.01 -39.31 -30.20
N GLY A 251 -23.95 -38.36 -31.14
CA GLY A 251 -22.96 -37.28 -31.16
C GLY A 251 -21.63 -37.63 -31.84
N ALA A 252 -21.55 -38.73 -32.59
CA ALA A 252 -20.35 -39.07 -33.37
C ALA A 252 -20.27 -38.20 -34.62
N VAL A 253 -19.11 -37.57 -34.85
CA VAL A 253 -18.84 -36.66 -35.98
C VAL A 253 -17.75 -37.24 -36.88
N GLU A 254 -17.97 -37.23 -38.19
CA GLU A 254 -16.94 -37.52 -39.21
C GLU A 254 -16.74 -36.30 -40.12
N ALA A 255 -15.49 -35.90 -40.32
CA ALA A 255 -15.10 -34.83 -41.23
C ALA A 255 -15.11 -35.32 -42.68
N LEU A 256 -15.98 -34.77 -43.52
CA LEU A 256 -16.20 -35.22 -44.91
C LEU A 256 -15.53 -34.32 -45.94
N GLU A 257 -15.68 -33.00 -45.79
CA GLU A 257 -15.12 -32.00 -46.71
C GLU A 257 -14.61 -30.80 -45.91
N ALA A 258 -13.67 -30.03 -46.49
CA ALA A 258 -13.14 -28.84 -45.83
C ALA A 258 -14.21 -27.75 -45.72
N GLY A 259 -14.33 -27.14 -44.54
CA GLY A 259 -15.36 -26.14 -44.25
C GLY A 259 -15.60 -25.97 -42.76
N ILE A 260 -16.43 -25.01 -42.37
CA ILE A 260 -16.84 -24.85 -40.98
C ILE A 260 -18.11 -25.68 -40.76
N ALA A 261 -18.15 -26.45 -39.68
CA ALA A 261 -19.34 -27.19 -39.28
C ALA A 261 -19.78 -26.75 -37.88
N THR A 262 -21.09 -26.61 -37.71
CA THR A 262 -21.75 -26.39 -36.43
C THR A 262 -22.62 -27.58 -36.08
N ILE A 263 -22.45 -28.09 -34.87
CA ILE A 263 -23.33 -29.10 -34.29
C ILE A 263 -24.19 -28.46 -33.21
N HIS A 264 -25.46 -28.85 -33.17
CA HIS A 264 -26.44 -28.43 -32.19
C HIS A 264 -26.80 -29.61 -31.29
N ALA A 265 -26.94 -29.35 -29.99
CA ALA A 265 -27.41 -30.30 -29.00
C ALA A 265 -28.62 -29.71 -28.27
N ILE A 266 -29.80 -30.28 -28.53
CA ILE A 266 -31.01 -29.97 -27.76
C ILE A 266 -31.08 -30.94 -26.60
N VAL A 267 -30.98 -30.42 -25.37
CA VAL A 267 -31.14 -31.22 -24.14
C VAL A 267 -32.60 -31.16 -23.72
N SER A 268 -33.21 -32.31 -23.47
CA SER A 268 -34.58 -32.41 -22.94
C SER A 268 -34.62 -33.16 -21.61
N ASP A 269 -35.54 -32.76 -20.73
CA ASP A 269 -35.79 -33.46 -19.46
C ASP A 269 -36.50 -34.82 -19.67
N ALA A 270 -36.74 -35.55 -18.57
CA ALA A 270 -37.38 -36.86 -18.60
C ALA A 270 -38.85 -36.82 -19.09
N GLU A 271 -39.48 -35.65 -19.03
CA GLU A 271 -40.83 -35.39 -19.51
C GLU A 271 -40.87 -34.95 -21.00
N GLY A 272 -39.71 -34.75 -21.62
CA GLY A 272 -39.55 -34.39 -23.03
C GLY A 272 -39.60 -32.88 -23.31
N ASN A 273 -39.44 -32.02 -22.30
CA ASN A 273 -39.34 -30.57 -22.49
C ASN A 273 -37.89 -30.16 -22.74
N GLN A 274 -37.68 -29.27 -23.71
CA GLN A 274 -36.36 -28.70 -23.98
C GLN A 274 -35.89 -27.84 -22.80
N VAL A 275 -34.70 -28.16 -22.28
CA VAL A 275 -34.06 -27.50 -21.12
C VAL A 275 -32.72 -26.84 -21.43
N ALA A 276 -32.13 -27.13 -22.60
CA ALA A 276 -31.01 -26.38 -23.16
C ALA A 276 -30.94 -26.52 -24.68
N ASP A 277 -30.38 -25.50 -25.33
CA ASP A 277 -30.04 -25.47 -26.76
C ASP A 277 -28.58 -25.02 -26.87
N LEU A 278 -27.70 -25.93 -27.24
CA LEU A 278 -26.26 -25.70 -27.26
C LEU A 278 -25.75 -25.81 -28.69
N SER A 279 -24.72 -25.04 -29.03
CA SER A 279 -24.04 -25.15 -30.31
C SER A 279 -22.53 -25.10 -30.15
N ALA A 280 -21.81 -25.90 -30.94
CA ALA A 280 -20.36 -25.83 -31.05
C ALA A 280 -19.97 -25.80 -32.52
N THR A 281 -19.04 -24.92 -32.84
CA THR A 281 -18.55 -24.70 -34.20
C THR A 281 -17.06 -25.00 -34.25
N PHE A 282 -16.64 -25.75 -35.27
CA PHE A 282 -15.23 -26.13 -35.49
C PHE A 282 -14.95 -26.23 -36.98
N GLU A 283 -13.67 -26.16 -37.35
CA GLU A 283 -13.24 -26.17 -38.75
C GLU A 283 -12.78 -27.56 -39.19
N VAL A 284 -13.21 -28.00 -40.37
CA VAL A 284 -12.69 -29.18 -41.07
C VAL A 284 -11.64 -28.74 -42.10
N MET A 285 -10.43 -29.28 -42.02
CA MET A 285 -9.30 -28.96 -42.90
C MET A 285 -8.84 -30.16 -43.74
N ASP A 286 -8.27 -29.91 -44.92
CA ASP A 286 -7.63 -30.94 -45.74
C ASP A 286 -6.15 -31.09 -45.34
N GLU A 287 -5.75 -32.29 -44.88
CA GLU A 287 -4.37 -32.59 -44.43
C GLU A 287 -3.33 -32.45 -45.57
N SER A 288 -3.76 -32.38 -46.83
CA SER A 288 -2.90 -32.15 -48.01
C SER A 288 -2.62 -30.67 -48.32
N VAL A 289 -3.13 -29.73 -47.51
CA VAL A 289 -3.04 -28.29 -47.74
C VAL A 289 -2.58 -27.58 -46.46
N LEU A 290 -1.32 -27.12 -46.39
CA LEU A 290 -0.89 -26.18 -45.34
C LEU A 290 -1.16 -24.75 -45.82
N PRO A 291 -2.10 -24.00 -45.22
CA PRO A 291 -2.32 -22.62 -45.61
C PRO A 291 -1.16 -21.74 -45.09
N LEU A 292 -0.43 -21.09 -46.01
CA LEU A 292 0.39 -19.91 -45.70
C LEU A 292 -0.44 -18.69 -46.13
N PHE A 293 -0.72 -17.78 -45.19
CA PHE A 293 -1.67 -16.70 -45.39
C PHE A 293 -0.99 -15.39 -45.79
N VAL A 294 -1.06 -14.99 -47.06
CA VAL A 294 -0.52 -13.70 -47.53
C VAL A 294 -1.39 -12.55 -47.03
N SER A 295 -0.80 -11.49 -46.47
CA SER A 295 -1.48 -10.28 -46.00
C SER A 295 -1.85 -9.31 -47.14
N GLU A 296 -3.14 -8.97 -47.23
CA GLU A 296 -3.86 -7.94 -47.98
C GLU A 296 -3.84 -7.96 -49.54
N PRO A 297 -4.99 -7.76 -50.21
CA PRO A 297 -5.01 -7.41 -51.63
C PRO A 297 -4.58 -5.96 -51.83
N GLY A 298 -3.33 -5.73 -52.28
CA GLY A 298 -2.89 -4.44 -52.81
C GLY A 298 -1.73 -3.73 -52.10
N TYR A 299 -1.21 -4.28 -51.00
CA TYR A 299 0.03 -3.82 -50.36
C TYR A 299 1.09 -4.92 -50.39
N THR A 300 2.32 -4.57 -50.80
CA THR A 300 3.48 -5.46 -50.72
C THR A 300 4.28 -5.11 -49.46
N LEU A 301 4.25 -6.00 -48.45
CA LEU A 301 5.30 -6.36 -47.47
C LEU A 301 4.76 -6.55 -46.03
N LYS A 302 4.50 -7.82 -45.67
CA LYS A 302 4.86 -8.38 -44.36
C LYS A 302 5.83 -9.54 -44.60
N ARG A 303 6.83 -9.68 -43.71
CA ARG A 303 7.94 -10.63 -43.84
C ARG A 303 7.51 -11.98 -43.26
N GLU A 304 7.41 -13.02 -44.09
CA GLU A 304 7.18 -14.40 -43.63
C GLU A 304 8.43 -15.25 -43.87
N GLU A 305 9.02 -15.82 -42.82
CA GLU A 305 10.21 -16.69 -42.92
C GLU A 305 9.76 -18.16 -42.89
N ILE A 306 10.08 -18.94 -43.93
CA ILE A 306 9.79 -20.38 -43.99
C ILE A 306 11.08 -21.15 -43.73
N ALA A 307 11.26 -21.68 -42.52
CA ALA A 307 12.35 -22.60 -42.24
C ALA A 307 12.02 -24.00 -42.79
N VAL A 308 12.97 -24.63 -43.50
CA VAL A 308 12.86 -26.02 -43.98
C VAL A 308 14.09 -26.78 -43.52
N ASP A 309 13.95 -27.66 -42.53
CA ASP A 309 15.02 -28.53 -42.08
C ASP A 309 15.12 -29.81 -42.95
N TYR A 310 16.34 -30.29 -43.19
CA TYR A 310 16.57 -31.54 -43.93
C TYR A 310 17.76 -32.33 -43.37
N GLN A 311 17.76 -33.65 -43.54
CA GLN A 311 18.89 -34.51 -43.24
C GLN A 311 19.45 -35.18 -44.51
N ALA A 312 20.72 -34.92 -44.82
CA ALA A 312 21.42 -35.52 -45.94
C ALA A 312 22.55 -36.47 -45.49
N ASN A 313 22.68 -37.63 -46.14
CA ASN A 313 23.67 -38.66 -45.78
C ASN A 313 24.77 -38.78 -46.84
N TYR A 314 25.94 -38.24 -46.51
CA TYR A 314 27.07 -38.12 -47.44
C TYR A 314 27.76 -39.44 -47.82
N LYS A 315 27.42 -40.57 -47.18
CA LYS A 315 28.03 -41.88 -47.52
C LYS A 315 27.31 -42.61 -48.66
N THR A 316 26.05 -42.27 -48.92
CA THR A 316 25.20 -42.97 -49.89
C THR A 316 24.84 -42.12 -51.10
N ASN A 317 25.21 -40.83 -51.11
CA ASN A 317 24.73 -39.85 -52.10
C ASN A 317 23.19 -39.77 -52.16
N LYS A 318 22.50 -40.05 -51.05
CA LYS A 318 21.04 -39.97 -50.95
C LYS A 318 20.62 -38.93 -49.92
N VAL A 319 19.56 -38.20 -50.23
CA VAL A 319 18.77 -37.43 -49.26
C VAL A 319 17.85 -38.43 -48.58
N ASP A 320 18.06 -38.69 -47.29
CA ASP A 320 17.36 -39.77 -46.59
C ASP A 320 15.97 -39.32 -46.09
N GLU A 321 15.80 -38.04 -45.66
CA GLU A 321 14.50 -37.49 -45.23
C GLU A 321 14.51 -35.94 -45.17
N ILE A 322 13.44 -35.28 -45.62
CA ILE A 322 13.15 -33.86 -45.32
C ILE A 322 12.19 -33.88 -44.13
N THR A 323 12.63 -33.40 -42.96
CA THR A 323 11.81 -33.35 -41.75
C THR A 323 11.34 -31.94 -41.48
N LYS A 324 10.02 -31.79 -41.30
CA LYS A 324 9.29 -30.53 -41.22
C LYS A 324 9.39 -29.90 -39.82
N ASP A 325 10.04 -28.74 -39.70
CA ASP A 325 9.83 -27.81 -38.58
C ASP A 325 9.53 -26.43 -39.18
N VAL A 326 8.24 -26.08 -39.27
CA VAL A 326 7.80 -24.73 -39.67
C VAL A 326 7.83 -23.88 -38.41
N ILE A 327 8.81 -22.97 -38.29
CA ILE A 327 8.86 -22.01 -37.19
C ILE A 327 8.13 -20.74 -37.65
N TYR A 328 6.95 -20.47 -37.08
CA TYR A 328 6.23 -19.21 -37.28
C TYR A 328 6.97 -18.10 -36.51
N LYS A 329 7.48 -17.08 -37.22
CA LYS A 329 7.87 -15.82 -36.59
C LYS A 329 7.43 -14.65 -37.47
N VAL A 330 6.39 -13.96 -37.04
CA VAL A 330 5.91 -12.71 -37.66
C VAL A 330 6.61 -11.55 -36.96
N GLU A 331 7.41 -10.77 -37.68
CA GLU A 331 7.97 -9.50 -37.18
C GLU A 331 7.40 -8.34 -38.01
N ASP A 332 6.72 -7.40 -37.34
CA ASP A 332 6.28 -6.14 -37.94
C ASP A 332 7.52 -5.24 -38.15
N ILE A 333 7.78 -4.84 -39.39
CA ILE A 333 8.82 -3.85 -39.71
C ILE A 333 8.12 -2.50 -39.89
N THR A 334 8.13 -1.67 -38.86
CA THR A 334 7.43 -0.37 -38.86
C THR A 334 8.28 0.82 -39.33
N ASP A 335 9.47 0.62 -39.91
CA ASP A 335 10.31 1.72 -40.41
C ASP A 335 10.89 1.43 -41.82
N PRO A 336 10.39 2.08 -42.88
CA PRO A 336 10.91 1.93 -44.24
C PRO A 336 12.29 2.59 -44.45
N GLU A 337 12.73 3.49 -43.58
CA GLU A 337 13.93 4.31 -43.80
C GLU A 337 15.21 3.75 -43.13
N ASN A 338 15.10 2.67 -42.35
CA ASN A 338 16.24 2.11 -41.62
C ASN A 338 16.29 0.57 -41.69
N PRO A 339 16.89 -0.02 -42.76
CA PRO A 339 17.09 -1.47 -42.81
C PRO A 339 18.05 -1.88 -41.68
N VAL A 340 17.59 -2.76 -40.79
CA VAL A 340 18.42 -3.38 -39.76
C VAL A 340 19.61 -4.08 -40.45
N GLU A 341 20.84 -3.60 -40.22
CA GLU A 341 22.04 -4.34 -40.59
C GLU A 341 22.03 -5.69 -39.85
N LEU A 342 21.93 -6.78 -40.61
CA LEU A 342 21.95 -8.14 -40.10
C LEU A 342 23.25 -8.38 -39.32
N GLY A 343 23.13 -8.51 -38.00
CA GLY A 343 24.21 -8.92 -37.12
C GLY A 343 24.87 -10.21 -37.62
N GLN A 344 26.19 -10.15 -37.79
CA GLN A 344 27.02 -11.28 -38.15
C GLN A 344 26.83 -12.43 -37.15
N ASN A 345 26.20 -13.54 -37.55
CA ASN A 345 26.43 -14.91 -37.03
C ASN A 345 25.48 -15.98 -37.62
N TYR A 346 25.13 -15.91 -38.91
CA TYR A 346 24.43 -17.01 -39.59
C TYR A 346 24.97 -17.22 -41.00
N GLU A 347 26.08 -17.96 -41.12
CA GLU A 347 26.56 -18.45 -42.42
C GLU A 347 25.97 -19.83 -42.71
N ALA A 348 25.04 -19.91 -43.66
CA ALA A 348 25.04 -20.84 -44.80
C ALA A 348 23.75 -20.67 -45.64
N ASN A 349 23.90 -20.04 -46.82
CA ASN A 349 22.96 -20.00 -47.95
C ASN A 349 21.54 -19.44 -47.69
N GLU A 350 21.43 -18.13 -47.47
CA GLU A 350 20.15 -17.42 -47.66
C GLU A 350 19.98 -17.05 -49.15
N GLN A 351 18.81 -17.32 -49.73
CA GLN A 351 18.43 -16.88 -51.08
C GLN A 351 17.09 -16.15 -51.01
N GLU A 352 17.05 -14.91 -51.51
CA GLU A 352 15.86 -14.05 -51.57
C GLU A 352 15.17 -14.21 -52.93
N ILE A 353 13.83 -14.30 -52.96
CA ILE A 353 13.03 -14.56 -54.17
C ILE A 353 11.99 -13.44 -54.36
N PRO A 354 11.97 -12.75 -55.53
CA PRO A 354 10.95 -11.76 -55.86
C PRO A 354 9.56 -12.37 -56.17
N ALA A 355 8.49 -11.63 -55.86
CA ALA A 355 7.09 -12.06 -56.01
C ALA A 355 6.60 -12.42 -57.43
N GLU A 356 7.41 -12.17 -58.47
CA GLU A 356 7.07 -12.39 -59.87
C GLU A 356 7.41 -13.79 -60.40
N ASP A 357 8.18 -14.59 -59.66
CA ASP A 357 8.71 -15.89 -60.10
C ASP A 357 7.96 -17.13 -59.55
N ILE A 358 6.86 -16.97 -58.81
CA ILE A 358 6.20 -18.03 -58.00
C ILE A 358 5.37 -19.04 -58.83
N ALA A 359 5.51 -19.05 -60.16
CA ALA A 359 4.94 -20.07 -61.03
C ALA A 359 5.92 -21.19 -61.43
N GLU A 360 7.20 -21.12 -61.01
CA GLU A 360 8.24 -22.09 -61.38
C GLU A 360 8.75 -22.96 -60.22
N VAL A 361 9.22 -24.17 -60.57
CA VAL A 361 9.84 -25.13 -59.64
C VAL A 361 11.15 -24.54 -59.12
N LEU A 362 11.24 -24.26 -57.83
CA LEU A 362 12.47 -23.78 -57.21
C LEU A 362 13.36 -24.97 -56.82
N THR A 363 14.54 -25.01 -57.44
CA THR A 363 15.56 -26.03 -57.22
C THR A 363 16.74 -25.41 -56.50
N PHE A 364 17.02 -25.84 -55.27
CA PHE A 364 18.20 -25.38 -54.53
C PHE A 364 19.34 -26.38 -54.68
N VAL A 365 20.50 -25.89 -55.11
CA VAL A 365 21.73 -26.70 -55.26
C VAL A 365 22.57 -26.54 -54.00
N ILE A 366 22.69 -27.60 -53.21
CA ILE A 366 23.48 -27.59 -51.98
C ILE A 366 24.94 -27.88 -52.36
N ALA A 367 25.81 -26.86 -52.33
CA ALA A 367 27.24 -27.06 -52.46
C ALA A 367 27.80 -27.65 -51.16
N ALA A 368 28.23 -28.91 -51.19
CA ALA A 368 28.93 -29.52 -50.08
C ALA A 368 30.33 -28.90 -49.95
N ASP A 369 30.58 -28.14 -48.87
CA ASP A 369 31.96 -27.88 -48.47
C ASP A 369 32.50 -29.21 -47.90
N GLY A 370 33.52 -29.77 -48.55
CA GLY A 370 33.96 -31.16 -48.34
C GLY A 370 34.63 -31.46 -46.99
N THR A 371 34.20 -30.84 -45.88
CA THR A 371 34.87 -30.96 -44.57
C THR A 371 34.05 -31.64 -43.48
N SER A 372 32.72 -31.74 -43.60
CA SER A 372 31.86 -32.43 -42.62
C SER A 372 31.84 -33.95 -42.85
N LYS A 373 32.52 -34.74 -42.00
CA LYS A 373 32.57 -36.21 -42.10
C LYS A 373 31.42 -36.96 -41.42
N THR A 374 30.51 -36.27 -40.76
CA THR A 374 29.17 -36.72 -40.29
C THR A 374 28.51 -35.49 -39.67
N GLY A 375 27.57 -34.86 -40.36
CA GLY A 375 26.89 -33.68 -39.82
C GLY A 375 25.60 -33.38 -40.58
N VAL A 376 24.52 -33.22 -39.83
CA VAL A 376 23.26 -32.65 -40.32
C VAL A 376 23.53 -31.21 -40.76
N ASN A 377 23.27 -30.88 -42.02
CA ASN A 377 23.32 -29.51 -42.51
C ASN A 377 21.91 -28.91 -42.47
N ARG A 378 21.76 -27.72 -41.89
CA ARG A 378 20.50 -26.97 -41.83
C ARG A 378 20.57 -25.79 -42.80
N GLY A 379 19.56 -25.62 -43.64
CA GLY A 379 19.38 -24.43 -44.48
C GLY A 379 18.10 -23.70 -44.11
N ARG A 380 18.03 -22.38 -44.33
CA ARG A 380 16.80 -21.59 -44.15
C ARG A 380 16.41 -20.93 -45.46
N LEU A 381 15.12 -20.94 -45.78
CA LEU A 381 14.60 -20.26 -46.96
C LEU A 381 13.90 -18.96 -46.56
N ARG A 382 14.27 -17.85 -47.20
CA ARG A 382 13.57 -16.57 -47.03
C ARG A 382 12.81 -16.25 -48.30
N VAL A 383 11.48 -16.22 -48.20
CA VAL A 383 10.61 -15.89 -49.33
C VAL A 383 10.01 -14.52 -49.07
N VAL A 384 10.24 -13.57 -49.96
CA VAL A 384 9.78 -12.19 -49.80
C VAL A 384 8.60 -11.96 -50.75
N ALA A 385 7.40 -12.02 -50.17
CA ALA A 385 6.09 -11.87 -50.80
C ALA A 385 5.65 -13.06 -51.68
N LEU A 386 4.39 -13.46 -51.50
CA LEU A 386 3.78 -14.61 -52.18
C LEU A 386 2.54 -14.18 -52.99
N LYS A 387 2.36 -14.74 -54.19
CA LYS A 387 1.07 -14.75 -54.90
C LYS A 387 0.39 -16.11 -54.66
N PRO A 388 -0.94 -16.20 -54.69
CA PRO A 388 -1.64 -17.48 -54.67
C PRO A 388 -1.11 -18.39 -55.79
N GLY A 389 -0.74 -19.62 -55.45
CA GLY A 389 0.03 -20.47 -56.36
C GLY A 389 0.55 -21.76 -55.73
N LEU A 390 1.19 -22.59 -56.55
CA LEU A 390 1.81 -23.85 -56.13
C LEU A 390 3.33 -23.66 -56.07
N LEU A 391 3.89 -23.65 -54.87
CA LEU A 391 5.33 -23.61 -54.65
C LEU A 391 5.87 -25.04 -54.57
N ARG A 392 6.74 -25.42 -55.51
CA ARG A 392 7.43 -26.72 -55.51
C ARG A 392 8.88 -26.55 -55.07
N ILE A 393 9.25 -27.20 -53.97
CA ILE A 393 10.60 -27.15 -53.39
C ILE A 393 11.29 -28.49 -53.63
N THR A 394 12.49 -28.46 -54.21
CA THR A 394 13.36 -29.64 -54.37
C THR A 394 14.76 -29.35 -53.84
N ALA A 395 15.37 -30.33 -53.17
CA ALA A 395 16.75 -30.26 -52.71
C ALA A 395 17.65 -31.09 -53.64
N LYS A 396 18.79 -30.54 -54.06
CA LYS A 396 19.77 -31.26 -54.90
C LYS A 396 21.12 -31.39 -54.21
N VAL A 397 21.65 -32.61 -54.12
CA VAL A 397 22.97 -32.91 -53.56
C VAL A 397 23.79 -33.67 -54.61
N GLY A 398 24.81 -33.01 -55.18
CA GLY A 398 25.54 -33.57 -56.33
C GLY A 398 24.64 -33.71 -57.56
N ASP A 399 24.52 -34.93 -58.10
CA ASP A 399 23.66 -35.23 -59.26
C ASP A 399 22.27 -35.76 -58.88
N GLU A 400 21.98 -36.03 -57.61
CA GLU A 400 20.67 -36.51 -57.14
C GLU A 400 19.78 -35.35 -56.66
N THR A 401 18.49 -35.42 -57.02
CA THR A 401 17.44 -34.46 -56.64
C THR A 401 16.40 -35.17 -55.78
N SER A 402 15.94 -34.55 -54.70
CA SER A 402 14.84 -35.05 -53.88
C SER A 402 13.51 -35.03 -54.64
N GLU A 403 12.54 -35.82 -54.20
CA GLU A 403 11.16 -35.64 -54.63
C GLU A 403 10.70 -34.20 -54.30
N PRO A 404 9.93 -33.54 -55.19
CA PRO A 404 9.40 -32.21 -54.95
C PRO A 404 8.38 -32.22 -53.81
N PHE A 405 8.57 -31.31 -52.88
CA PHE A 405 7.57 -30.96 -51.87
C PHE A 405 6.71 -29.82 -52.39
N GLU A 406 5.38 -29.94 -52.31
CA GLU A 406 4.46 -28.92 -52.80
C GLU A 406 3.81 -28.17 -51.63
N LEU A 407 3.85 -26.84 -51.67
CA LEU A 407 3.08 -25.93 -50.82
C LEU A 407 2.05 -25.20 -51.69
N ARG A 408 0.79 -25.19 -51.27
CA ARG A 408 -0.29 -24.54 -52.01
C ARG A 408 -0.77 -23.31 -51.24
N LEU A 409 -0.58 -22.14 -51.83
CA LEU A 409 -0.89 -20.84 -51.24
C LEU A 409 -2.28 -20.39 -51.67
N ILE A 410 -3.15 -20.05 -50.71
CA ILE A 410 -4.56 -19.71 -50.93
C ILE A 410 -4.84 -18.34 -50.31
N ASP A 411 -5.70 -17.53 -50.96
CA ASP A 411 -6.19 -16.27 -50.39
C ASP A 411 -7.07 -16.53 -49.16
N ARG A 412 -6.98 -15.65 -48.14
CA ARG A 412 -7.99 -15.63 -47.07
C ARG A 412 -9.35 -15.27 -47.68
N PRO A 413 -10.43 -15.99 -47.36
CA PRO A 413 -11.76 -15.66 -47.85
C PRO A 413 -12.22 -14.30 -47.30
N MET A 414 -12.99 -13.57 -48.10
CA MET A 414 -13.66 -12.35 -47.65
C MET A 414 -14.70 -12.69 -46.56
N PRO A 415 -14.86 -11.84 -45.54
CA PRO A 415 -15.86 -12.06 -44.50
C PRO A 415 -17.27 -12.02 -45.11
N THR A 416 -18.12 -12.96 -44.72
CA THR A 416 -19.54 -13.02 -45.13
C THR A 416 -20.48 -12.61 -44.00
N GLU A 417 -20.01 -12.66 -42.77
CA GLU A 417 -20.75 -12.27 -41.56
C GLU A 417 -19.81 -11.53 -40.59
N LEU A 418 -20.37 -10.64 -39.77
CA LEU A 418 -19.71 -10.07 -38.60
C LEU A 418 -20.50 -10.45 -37.34
N VAL A 419 -19.80 -10.63 -36.23
CA VAL A 419 -20.40 -10.90 -34.91
C VAL A 419 -19.79 -9.94 -33.90
N ILE A 420 -20.65 -9.23 -33.16
CA ILE A 420 -20.24 -8.37 -32.05
C ILE A 420 -20.50 -9.09 -30.73
N SER A 421 -19.55 -9.06 -29.81
CA SER A 421 -19.68 -9.57 -28.45
C SER A 421 -19.39 -8.49 -27.41
N ALA A 422 -20.16 -8.52 -26.33
CA ALA A 422 -19.90 -7.78 -25.10
C ALA A 422 -19.18 -8.69 -24.08
N PRO A 423 -18.37 -8.14 -23.17
CA PRO A 423 -17.75 -8.91 -22.10
C PRO A 423 -18.80 -9.64 -21.26
N ASN A 424 -18.60 -10.93 -20.99
CA ASN A 424 -19.54 -11.80 -20.26
C ASN A 424 -20.97 -11.82 -20.83
N ASN A 425 -21.14 -11.47 -22.11
CA ASN A 425 -22.46 -11.28 -22.73
C ASN A 425 -23.37 -10.28 -21.99
N ASP A 426 -22.79 -9.28 -21.30
CA ASP A 426 -23.54 -8.22 -20.61
C ASP A 426 -23.44 -6.89 -21.38
N PRO A 427 -24.37 -6.59 -22.31
CA PRO A 427 -24.36 -5.37 -23.08
C PRO A 427 -24.97 -4.21 -22.28
N GLN A 428 -24.39 -3.87 -21.14
CA GLN A 428 -24.82 -2.76 -20.31
C GLN A 428 -23.67 -1.76 -20.08
N ILE A 429 -23.99 -0.48 -20.12
CA ILE A 429 -23.05 0.61 -19.88
C ILE A 429 -23.60 1.52 -18.78
N GLU A 430 -22.76 1.93 -17.84
CA GLU A 430 -23.20 2.81 -16.75
C GLU A 430 -23.50 4.23 -17.27
N THR A 431 -24.30 4.99 -16.51
CA THR A 431 -24.50 6.43 -16.73
C THR A 431 -23.18 7.17 -16.68
N LYS A 432 -23.22 8.46 -17.06
CA LYS A 432 -22.12 9.35 -17.47
C LYS A 432 -20.72 8.86 -17.06
N GLY A 433 -19.85 8.64 -18.02
CA GLY A 433 -18.49 8.11 -17.84
C GLY A 433 -18.39 6.58 -17.95
N GLY A 434 -19.49 5.82 -17.82
CA GLY A 434 -19.50 4.37 -18.00
C GLY A 434 -18.82 3.94 -19.31
N SER A 435 -18.06 2.84 -19.27
CA SER A 435 -17.35 2.28 -20.44
C SER A 435 -17.70 0.81 -20.63
N LEU A 436 -17.77 0.39 -21.89
CA LEU A 436 -17.95 -1.00 -22.28
C LEU A 436 -17.06 -1.28 -23.48
N LYS A 437 -16.20 -2.31 -23.40
CA LYS A 437 -15.34 -2.71 -24.52
C LYS A 437 -16.04 -3.80 -25.33
N LEU A 438 -16.42 -3.49 -26.57
CA LEU A 438 -16.94 -4.49 -27.50
C LEU A 438 -15.82 -5.14 -28.31
N SER A 439 -16.07 -6.36 -28.78
CA SER A 439 -15.22 -7.07 -29.73
C SER A 439 -16.01 -7.42 -30.98
N ALA A 440 -15.37 -7.37 -32.15
CA ALA A 440 -15.95 -7.82 -33.40
C ALA A 440 -15.12 -8.95 -33.98
N SER A 441 -15.79 -9.98 -34.47
CA SER A 441 -15.20 -11.08 -35.23
C SER A 441 -15.92 -11.21 -36.58
N SER A 442 -15.31 -11.91 -37.53
CA SER A 442 -15.95 -12.23 -38.81
C SER A 442 -16.17 -13.71 -38.97
N LYS A 443 -17.11 -14.10 -39.84
CA LYS A 443 -17.19 -15.46 -40.35
C LYS A 443 -16.84 -15.50 -41.84
N PRO A 444 -16.11 -16.53 -42.29
CA PRO A 444 -15.37 -17.49 -41.46
C PRO A 444 -14.29 -16.80 -40.60
N ALA A 445 -13.92 -17.39 -39.46
CA ALA A 445 -13.07 -16.73 -38.44
C ALA A 445 -11.68 -16.29 -38.95
N PHE A 446 -11.21 -16.93 -40.02
CA PHE A 446 -9.94 -16.63 -40.71
C PHE A 446 -10.08 -15.59 -41.84
N SER A 447 -11.23 -14.93 -41.98
CA SER A 447 -11.45 -13.84 -42.92
C SER A 447 -10.78 -12.53 -42.49
N TYR A 448 -10.47 -11.67 -43.46
CA TYR A 448 -10.07 -10.30 -43.19
C TYR A 448 -11.18 -9.56 -42.43
N SER A 449 -10.89 -9.04 -41.25
CA SER A 449 -11.89 -8.26 -40.49
C SER A 449 -11.26 -7.12 -39.70
N THR A 450 -10.99 -6.04 -40.41
CA THR A 450 -10.94 -4.71 -39.80
C THR A 450 -12.34 -4.11 -39.89
N VAL A 451 -12.80 -3.53 -38.78
CA VAL A 451 -14.14 -2.92 -38.69
C VAL A 451 -14.01 -1.44 -38.30
N THR A 452 -14.99 -0.65 -38.72
CA THR A 452 -15.25 0.67 -38.17
C THR A 452 -16.48 0.61 -37.29
N TRP A 453 -16.46 1.33 -36.17
CA TRP A 453 -17.54 1.32 -35.21
C TRP A 453 -18.32 2.63 -35.26
N SER A 454 -19.63 2.56 -35.01
CA SER A 454 -20.50 3.73 -34.90
C SER A 454 -21.63 3.49 -33.90
N SER A 455 -22.13 4.58 -33.30
CA SER A 455 -23.30 4.58 -32.42
C SER A 455 -24.47 5.27 -33.11
N ASN A 456 -25.69 4.76 -32.92
CA ASN A 456 -26.90 5.42 -33.39
C ASN A 456 -27.39 6.55 -32.46
N ASN A 457 -26.77 6.71 -31.28
CA ASN A 457 -27.20 7.64 -30.25
C ASN A 457 -26.01 8.45 -29.71
N PRO A 458 -26.08 9.80 -29.71
CA PRO A 458 -25.00 10.64 -29.18
C PRO A 458 -24.75 10.48 -27.67
N LEU A 459 -25.64 9.78 -26.95
CA LEU A 459 -25.41 9.41 -25.55
C LEU A 459 -24.27 8.42 -25.37
N VAL A 460 -23.80 7.74 -26.43
CA VAL A 460 -22.68 6.80 -26.34
C VAL A 460 -21.69 7.09 -27.46
N ASP A 461 -20.50 7.53 -27.08
CA ASP A 461 -19.36 7.67 -27.99
C ASP A 461 -18.69 6.31 -28.21
N VAL A 462 -18.13 6.13 -29.39
CA VAL A 462 -17.52 4.88 -29.84
C VAL A 462 -16.12 5.19 -30.35
N ARG A 463 -15.11 4.57 -29.76
CA ARG A 463 -13.71 4.64 -30.22
C ARG A 463 -13.45 3.67 -31.36
N ALA A 464 -12.36 3.91 -32.10
CA ALA A 464 -11.94 3.08 -33.24
C ALA A 464 -11.70 1.61 -32.87
N ASP A 465 -11.33 1.36 -31.61
CA ASP A 465 -11.06 0.03 -31.08
C ASP A 465 -12.34 -0.68 -30.56
N GLY A 466 -13.52 -0.08 -30.65
CA GLY A 466 -14.78 -0.65 -30.15
C GLY A 466 -15.07 -0.35 -28.67
N THR A 467 -14.30 0.53 -28.03
CA THR A 467 -14.58 1.02 -26.68
C THR A 467 -15.72 2.05 -26.71
N LEU A 468 -16.78 1.79 -25.95
CA LEU A 468 -17.93 2.67 -25.77
C LEU A 468 -17.73 3.56 -24.55
N ILE A 469 -18.17 4.82 -24.61
CA ILE A 469 -18.19 5.74 -23.48
C ILE A 469 -19.57 6.40 -23.39
N CYS A 470 -20.26 6.27 -22.26
CA CYS A 470 -21.58 6.86 -22.06
C CYS A 470 -21.48 8.32 -21.62
N ASN A 471 -22.15 9.20 -22.35
CA ASN A 471 -22.40 10.61 -22.02
C ASN A 471 -23.78 10.83 -21.39
N GLY A 472 -24.63 9.80 -21.34
CA GLY A 472 -25.98 9.88 -20.77
C GLY A 472 -25.99 10.07 -19.25
N THR A 473 -27.02 10.74 -18.75
CA THR A 473 -27.22 11.07 -17.34
C THR A 473 -28.15 10.04 -16.67
N ASP A 474 -28.43 10.19 -15.37
CA ASP A 474 -29.36 9.30 -14.67
C ASP A 474 -30.80 9.35 -15.22
N ASP A 475 -31.16 10.44 -15.92
CA ASP A 475 -32.44 10.53 -16.64
C ASP A 475 -32.50 9.59 -17.86
N ASP A 476 -31.36 9.09 -18.35
CA ASP A 476 -31.24 8.24 -19.52
C ASP A 476 -31.18 6.74 -19.17
N ILE A 477 -31.31 6.36 -17.89
CA ILE A 477 -31.32 4.96 -17.43
C ILE A 477 -32.44 4.17 -18.15
N GLY A 478 -32.08 2.98 -18.63
CA GLY A 478 -32.94 2.09 -19.42
C GLY A 478 -32.98 2.43 -20.91
N THR A 479 -32.32 3.51 -21.35
CA THR A 479 -32.19 3.82 -22.77
C THR A 479 -31.35 2.75 -23.47
N VAL A 480 -31.87 2.24 -24.58
CA VAL A 480 -31.18 1.29 -25.43
C VAL A 480 -30.49 2.03 -26.57
N VAL A 481 -29.20 1.77 -26.76
CA VAL A 481 -28.34 2.35 -27.80
C VAL A 481 -27.83 1.23 -28.69
N THR A 482 -27.90 1.39 -30.01
CA THR A 482 -27.42 0.39 -30.97
C THR A 482 -26.04 0.77 -31.47
N ILE A 483 -25.08 -0.12 -31.27
CA ILE A 483 -23.72 0.01 -31.80
C ILE A 483 -23.59 -0.84 -33.06
N THR A 484 -22.98 -0.27 -34.09
CA THR A 484 -22.78 -0.93 -35.39
C THR A 484 -21.29 -1.09 -35.69
N ALA A 485 -20.85 -2.30 -35.97
CA ALA A 485 -19.55 -2.61 -36.57
C ALA A 485 -19.73 -2.78 -38.08
N THR A 486 -18.92 -2.09 -38.88
CA THR A 486 -18.94 -2.13 -40.35
C THR A 486 -17.61 -2.62 -40.89
N SER A 487 -17.63 -3.67 -41.70
CA SER A 487 -16.42 -4.19 -42.35
C SER A 487 -15.78 -3.12 -43.22
N THR A 488 -14.47 -2.94 -43.12
CA THR A 488 -13.72 -2.05 -44.03
C THR A 488 -13.28 -2.75 -45.31
N VAL A 489 -13.46 -4.08 -45.40
CA VAL A 489 -13.00 -4.91 -46.53
C VAL A 489 -14.13 -5.44 -47.39
N VAL A 490 -15.35 -5.55 -46.85
CA VAL A 490 -16.56 -5.95 -47.60
C VAL A 490 -17.61 -4.86 -47.49
N GLU A 491 -17.90 -4.21 -48.60
CA GLU A 491 -18.88 -3.13 -48.68
C GLU A 491 -20.27 -3.62 -48.21
N GLY A 492 -20.87 -2.88 -47.27
CA GLY A 492 -22.21 -3.15 -46.75
C GLY A 492 -22.31 -4.26 -45.71
N LEU A 493 -21.22 -4.96 -45.38
CA LEU A 493 -21.23 -5.96 -44.32
C LEU A 493 -21.18 -5.29 -42.95
N THR A 494 -22.23 -5.46 -42.15
CA THR A 494 -22.37 -4.86 -40.82
C THR A 494 -22.90 -5.86 -39.80
N ALA A 495 -22.61 -5.61 -38.52
CA ALA A 495 -23.24 -6.25 -37.37
C ALA A 495 -23.66 -5.19 -36.36
N THR A 496 -24.69 -5.50 -35.57
CA THR A 496 -25.22 -4.57 -34.56
C THR A 496 -25.38 -5.26 -33.22
N ILE A 497 -25.16 -4.52 -32.13
CA ILE A 497 -25.49 -4.93 -30.76
C ILE A 497 -26.24 -3.80 -30.06
N ASP A 498 -27.28 -4.13 -29.32
CA ASP A 498 -28.01 -3.19 -28.47
C ASP A 498 -27.40 -3.21 -27.06
N ILE A 499 -27.03 -2.03 -26.56
CA ILE A 499 -26.55 -1.82 -25.20
C ILE A 499 -27.59 -1.05 -24.39
N THR A 500 -27.70 -1.32 -23.09
CA THR A 500 -28.61 -0.60 -22.19
C THR A 500 -27.84 0.29 -21.22
N ILE A 501 -28.26 1.55 -21.09
CA ILE A 501 -27.72 2.46 -20.07
C ILE A 501 -28.28 2.06 -18.70
N LYS A 502 -27.40 1.82 -17.72
CA LYS A 502 -27.74 1.45 -16.34
C LYS A 502 -27.22 2.45 -15.32
N GLU A 503 -27.78 2.43 -14.12
CA GLU A 503 -27.31 3.24 -13.00
C GLU A 503 -25.81 3.03 -12.75
N LYS A 504 -25.07 4.13 -12.59
CA LYS A 504 -23.65 4.10 -12.23
C LYS A 504 -23.46 3.47 -10.86
N TYR A 505 -22.52 2.52 -10.76
CA TYR A 505 -22.22 1.89 -9.49
C TYR A 505 -21.41 2.84 -8.61
N VAL A 506 -22.05 3.37 -7.56
CA VAL A 506 -21.35 4.06 -6.47
C VAL A 506 -21.17 3.05 -5.34
N GLU A 507 -19.91 2.72 -5.04
CA GLU A 507 -19.59 1.82 -3.94
C GLU A 507 -19.95 2.51 -2.61
N VAL A 508 -20.97 1.99 -1.92
CA VAL A 508 -21.35 2.51 -0.61
C VAL A 508 -20.29 2.11 0.41
N ILE A 509 -19.42 3.06 0.75
CA ILE A 509 -18.43 2.86 1.81
C ILE A 509 -19.13 3.07 3.16
N GLU A 510 -19.49 1.97 3.82
CA GLU A 510 -19.92 2.03 5.22
C GLU A 510 -18.75 2.53 6.08
N THR A 511 -18.91 3.72 6.67
CA THR A 511 -17.94 4.26 7.61
C THR A 511 -18.12 3.56 8.94
N PRO A 512 -17.12 2.83 9.48
CA PRO A 512 -17.24 2.21 10.78
C PRO A 512 -17.44 3.25 11.88
N GLU A 513 -18.23 2.88 12.89
CA GLU A 513 -18.45 3.72 14.07
C GLU A 513 -17.12 3.95 14.81
N PRO A 514 -16.79 5.19 15.22
CA PRO A 514 -15.60 5.44 16.02
C PRO A 514 -15.64 4.71 17.38
N THR A 515 -14.62 3.91 17.67
CA THR A 515 -14.49 3.14 18.93
C THR A 515 -13.37 3.64 19.83
N SER A 516 -12.46 4.49 19.35
CA SER A 516 -11.38 5.07 20.16
C SER A 516 -10.94 6.43 19.64
N ILE A 517 -10.38 7.26 20.51
CA ILE A 517 -9.73 8.52 20.10
C ILE A 517 -8.49 8.77 20.95
N THR A 518 -7.36 9.06 20.30
CA THR A 518 -6.06 9.31 20.93
C THR A 518 -5.67 10.76 20.74
N ILE A 519 -5.49 11.52 21.82
CA ILE A 519 -5.09 12.94 21.75
C ILE A 519 -3.55 13.04 21.77
N ASN A 520 -2.99 13.64 20.74
CA ASN A 520 -1.58 13.99 20.62
C ASN A 520 -1.40 15.47 20.98
N GLY A 521 -0.75 15.74 22.11
CA GLY A 521 -0.67 17.08 22.68
C GLY A 521 0.61 17.34 23.45
N TYR A 522 0.59 18.32 24.34
CA TYR A 522 1.71 18.68 25.20
C TYR A 522 1.28 18.62 26.67
N PRO A 523 2.04 17.93 27.54
CA PRO A 523 1.68 17.79 28.95
C PRO A 523 1.84 19.11 29.73
N ASP A 524 2.82 19.93 29.35
CA ASP A 524 3.08 21.25 29.93
C ASP A 524 2.87 22.34 28.87
N VAL A 525 2.09 23.37 29.20
CA VAL A 525 1.76 24.51 28.34
C VAL A 525 2.01 25.82 29.07
N PHE A 526 2.42 26.87 28.34
CA PHE A 526 2.76 28.15 28.95
C PHE A 526 1.66 29.21 28.80
N ILE A 527 1.46 30.02 29.85
CA ILE A 527 0.49 31.12 29.89
C ILE A 527 0.79 32.15 28.79
N GLY A 528 -0.24 32.54 28.03
CA GLY A 528 -0.13 33.51 26.95
C GLY A 528 0.30 32.91 25.60
N GLU A 529 0.61 31.61 25.58
CA GLU A 529 1.04 30.89 24.37
C GLU A 529 -0.10 30.04 23.78
N THR A 530 0.11 29.60 22.54
CA THR A 530 -0.79 28.70 21.82
C THR A 530 -0.11 27.40 21.44
N TYR A 531 -0.82 26.27 21.53
CA TYR A 531 -0.30 24.94 21.24
C TYR A 531 -1.23 24.15 20.34
N GLN A 532 -0.69 23.49 19.33
CA GLN A 532 -1.49 22.67 18.42
C GLN A 532 -1.67 21.25 18.96
N PHE A 533 -2.91 20.86 19.25
CA PHE A 533 -3.25 19.48 19.58
C PHE A 533 -3.85 18.79 18.35
N THR A 534 -3.63 17.49 18.22
CA THR A 534 -4.27 16.65 17.20
C THR A 534 -4.90 15.43 17.87
N ALA A 535 -5.77 14.72 17.16
CA ALA A 535 -6.33 13.47 17.63
C ALA A 535 -6.50 12.48 16.48
N ASP A 536 -6.20 11.21 16.75
CA ASP A 536 -6.38 10.09 15.83
C ASP A 536 -7.63 9.29 16.27
N VAL A 537 -8.54 9.00 15.33
CA VAL A 537 -9.80 8.30 15.61
C VAL A 537 -9.73 6.87 15.08
N GLY A 538 -10.02 5.89 15.94
CA GLY A 538 -10.02 4.46 15.60
C GLY A 538 -11.44 3.88 15.55
N PRO A 539 -11.68 2.78 14.81
CA PRO A 539 -10.70 2.09 13.95
C PRO A 539 -10.35 2.91 12.71
N ALA A 540 -9.23 2.57 12.06
CA ALA A 540 -8.85 3.21 10.79
C ALA A 540 -9.99 3.08 9.76
N GLY A 541 -10.31 4.20 9.11
CA GLY A 541 -11.44 4.31 8.20
C GLY A 541 -12.75 4.78 8.83
N ALA A 542 -12.83 4.88 10.16
CA ALA A 542 -13.92 5.61 10.82
C ALA A 542 -13.85 7.11 10.49
N ASN A 543 -14.94 7.84 10.74
CA ASN A 543 -14.96 9.28 10.56
C ASN A 543 -13.90 9.96 11.44
N GLN A 544 -12.89 10.55 10.82
CA GLN A 544 -11.77 11.21 11.51
C GLN A 544 -12.11 12.62 12.03
N ALA A 545 -13.37 13.06 11.96
CA ALA A 545 -13.80 14.33 12.53
C ALA A 545 -13.69 14.34 14.06
N VAL A 546 -13.25 15.46 14.61
CA VAL A 546 -13.04 15.63 16.05
C VAL A 546 -13.68 16.93 16.52
N VAL A 547 -14.48 16.85 17.58
CA VAL A 547 -15.05 18.01 18.26
C VAL A 547 -14.25 18.30 19.53
N TRP A 548 -13.61 19.47 19.55
CA TRP A 548 -12.78 19.94 20.66
C TRP A 548 -13.56 20.78 21.66
N SER A 549 -13.16 20.70 22.94
CA SER A 549 -13.61 21.61 23.99
C SER A 549 -12.62 21.66 25.14
N SER A 550 -12.60 22.77 25.87
CA SER A 550 -11.84 22.88 27.12
C SER A 550 -12.74 22.55 28.30
N GLN A 551 -12.17 21.93 29.34
CA GLN A 551 -12.85 21.80 30.63
C GLN A 551 -13.14 23.17 31.26
N ASN A 552 -12.30 24.18 30.98
CA ASN A 552 -12.45 25.52 31.52
C ASN A 552 -11.85 26.57 30.56
N ASP A 553 -12.71 27.25 29.80
CA ASP A 553 -12.31 28.30 28.85
C ASP A 553 -11.64 29.50 29.51
N ALA A 554 -11.82 29.73 30.82
CA ALA A 554 -11.08 30.76 31.53
C ALA A 554 -9.60 30.39 31.71
N TYR A 555 -9.26 29.09 31.72
CA TYR A 555 -7.87 28.61 31.85
C TYR A 555 -7.20 28.43 30.50
N ALA A 556 -7.90 27.83 29.55
CA ALA A 556 -7.50 27.80 28.15
C ALA A 556 -8.72 27.56 27.26
N THR A 557 -8.73 28.16 26.08
CA THR A 557 -9.71 27.89 25.03
C THR A 557 -9.10 26.95 24.00
N VAL A 558 -9.92 26.16 23.31
CA VAL A 558 -9.50 25.35 22.17
C VAL A 558 -10.44 25.63 20.99
N ASP A 559 -9.89 25.86 19.81
CA ASP A 559 -10.69 26.04 18.60
C ASP A 559 -11.15 24.70 18.00
N GLU A 560 -11.98 24.76 16.97
CA GLU A 560 -12.49 23.57 16.26
C GLU A 560 -11.39 22.69 15.63
N ASN A 561 -10.19 23.24 15.43
CA ASN A 561 -9.06 22.56 14.83
C ASN A 561 -8.02 22.12 15.87
N GLY A 562 -8.33 22.20 17.18
CA GLY A 562 -7.44 21.76 18.26
C GLY A 562 -6.34 22.76 18.66
N LEU A 563 -6.40 24.02 18.24
CA LEU A 563 -5.47 25.05 18.68
C LEU A 563 -5.83 25.54 20.08
N VAL A 564 -4.99 25.23 21.07
CA VAL A 564 -5.21 25.56 22.48
C VAL A 564 -4.53 26.89 22.81
N THR A 565 -5.28 27.89 23.26
CA THR A 565 -4.76 29.17 23.76
C THR A 565 -4.84 29.22 25.27
N VAL A 566 -3.71 29.43 25.95
CA VAL A 566 -3.62 29.36 27.41
C VAL A 566 -3.72 30.74 28.05
N HIS A 567 -4.62 30.90 29.02
CA HIS A 567 -4.95 32.18 29.65
C HIS A 567 -4.35 32.31 31.05
N ALA A 568 -4.12 33.56 31.48
CA ALA A 568 -3.51 33.87 32.78
C ALA A 568 -4.20 33.23 33.99
N ALA A 569 -5.52 33.02 33.95
CA ALA A 569 -6.24 32.38 35.05
C ALA A 569 -5.92 30.87 35.23
N GLY A 570 -5.30 30.24 34.23
CA GLY A 570 -4.82 28.87 34.30
C GLY A 570 -3.51 28.68 35.07
N GLU A 571 -2.83 29.76 35.49
CA GLU A 571 -1.48 29.67 36.08
C GLU A 571 -1.41 28.69 37.27
N GLY A 572 -0.53 27.69 37.15
CA GLY A 572 -0.29 26.67 38.16
C GLY A 572 -1.42 25.63 38.30
N LYS A 573 -2.39 25.61 37.37
CA LYS A 573 -3.51 24.67 37.36
C LYS A 573 -3.26 23.53 36.38
N SER A 574 -3.87 22.38 36.68
CA SER A 574 -4.05 21.29 35.74
C SER A 574 -5.53 21.16 35.38
N PHE A 575 -5.82 20.94 34.10
CA PHE A 575 -7.18 20.81 33.56
C PHE A 575 -7.16 19.98 32.28
N TYR A 576 -8.34 19.64 31.75
CA TYR A 576 -8.45 18.80 30.56
C TYR A 576 -8.78 19.57 29.30
N ILE A 577 -8.09 19.21 28.21
CA ILE A 577 -8.60 19.38 26.85
C ILE A 577 -9.34 18.10 26.48
N ILE A 578 -10.50 18.25 25.85
CA ILE A 578 -11.42 17.15 25.57
C ILE A 578 -11.64 17.06 24.06
N ALA A 579 -11.43 15.87 23.50
CA ALA A 579 -11.71 15.55 22.12
C ALA A 579 -12.83 14.50 22.05
N ARG A 580 -13.75 14.65 21.10
CA ARG A 580 -14.88 13.72 20.90
C ARG A 580 -15.01 13.37 19.43
N ALA A 581 -15.22 12.09 19.13
CA ALA A 581 -15.57 11.66 17.78
C ALA A 581 -17.11 11.60 17.64
N PRO A 582 -17.71 12.27 16.64
CA PRO A 582 -19.14 12.16 16.36
C PRO A 582 -19.54 10.72 16.05
N SER A 583 -20.76 10.33 16.46
CA SER A 583 -21.35 9.04 16.09
C SER A 583 -21.85 9.09 14.64
N VAL A 584 -21.52 8.05 13.86
CA VAL A 584 -22.07 7.81 12.52
C VAL A 584 -23.46 7.18 12.65
N GLU A 585 -23.65 6.27 13.60
CA GLU A 585 -24.92 5.59 13.85
C GLU A 585 -26.00 6.50 14.47
N ASN A 586 -25.60 7.43 15.33
CA ASN A 586 -26.51 8.32 16.07
C ASN A 586 -26.14 9.81 15.88
N PRO A 587 -26.53 10.42 14.74
CA PRO A 587 -26.22 11.81 14.42
C PRO A 587 -26.58 12.78 15.55
N GLY A 588 -25.64 13.67 15.90
CA GLY A 588 -25.78 14.62 17.00
C GLY A 588 -25.30 14.12 18.37
N THR A 589 -24.82 12.88 18.45
CA THR A 589 -24.15 12.33 19.64
C THR A 589 -22.66 12.05 19.39
N TYR A 590 -21.93 11.63 20.43
CA TYR A 590 -20.52 11.29 20.35
C TYR A 590 -20.32 9.81 20.66
N ALA A 591 -19.64 9.09 19.76
CA ALA A 591 -19.34 7.68 19.93
C ALA A 591 -18.27 7.47 21.03
N VAL A 592 -17.23 8.31 21.00
CA VAL A 592 -16.13 8.27 21.97
C VAL A 592 -15.69 9.66 22.41
N THR A 593 -15.15 9.72 23.63
CA THR A 593 -14.62 10.95 24.25
C THR A 593 -13.31 10.64 24.97
N GLN A 594 -12.26 11.38 24.66
CA GLN A 594 -10.98 11.33 25.38
C GLN A 594 -10.72 12.66 26.09
N ARG A 595 -10.11 12.58 27.27
CA ARG A 595 -9.64 13.75 28.04
C ARG A 595 -8.12 13.69 28.15
N TYR A 596 -7.46 14.79 27.82
CA TYR A 596 -6.00 14.94 27.92
C TYR A 596 -5.68 16.00 28.98
N GLN A 597 -4.96 15.60 30.02
CA GLN A 597 -4.60 16.51 31.11
C GLN A 597 -3.41 17.38 30.71
N ILE A 598 -3.54 18.69 30.87
CA ILE A 598 -2.44 19.64 30.67
C ILE A 598 -2.18 20.41 31.95
N ARG A 599 -0.94 20.90 32.12
CA ARG A 599 -0.54 21.81 33.18
C ARG A 599 -0.16 23.17 32.59
N ALA A 600 -0.83 24.22 33.04
CA ALA A 600 -0.50 25.59 32.65
C ALA A 600 0.53 26.20 33.61
N ALA A 601 1.68 26.60 33.07
CA ALA A 601 2.79 27.19 33.82
C ALA A 601 3.17 28.56 33.24
N LYS A 602 3.85 29.40 34.02
CA LYS A 602 4.51 30.56 33.43
C LYS A 602 5.56 30.10 32.43
N PRO A 603 5.73 30.78 31.28
CA PRO A 603 6.89 30.56 30.43
C PRO A 603 8.15 30.61 31.31
N PRO A 604 9.11 29.69 31.12
CA PRO A 604 10.41 29.84 31.74
C PRO A 604 10.92 31.24 31.39
N ILE A 605 11.39 32.00 32.38
CA ILE A 605 12.18 33.21 32.08
C ILE A 605 13.30 32.71 31.19
N ASP A 606 13.42 33.28 29.97
CA ASP A 606 14.53 32.94 29.07
C ASP A 606 15.80 33.15 29.89
N PRO A 607 16.53 32.08 30.25
CA PRO A 607 17.66 32.23 31.14
C PRO A 607 18.72 33.06 30.44
N ASP A 608 19.54 33.77 31.20
CA ASP A 608 20.70 34.46 30.62
C ASP A 608 21.52 33.47 29.78
N PRO A 609 22.07 33.91 28.62
CA PRO A 609 22.95 33.10 27.79
C PRO A 609 24.06 32.44 28.63
N ILE A 610 24.32 31.16 28.37
CA ILE A 610 25.42 30.45 29.03
C ILE A 610 26.71 30.84 28.30
N ASN A 611 27.70 31.34 29.04
CA ASN A 611 29.02 31.61 28.49
C ASN A 611 29.73 30.30 28.15
N LEU A 612 29.97 30.07 26.85
CA LEU A 612 30.62 28.88 26.30
C LEU A 612 32.14 29.03 26.16
N ASN A 613 32.76 30.06 26.75
CA ASN A 613 34.21 30.26 26.83
C ASN A 613 34.95 30.23 25.47
N GLY A 614 34.32 30.74 24.41
CA GLY A 614 34.87 30.76 23.05
C GLY A 614 34.75 29.43 22.29
N TYR A 615 33.91 28.50 22.76
CA TYR A 615 33.69 27.21 22.10
C TYR A 615 33.19 27.36 20.66
N GLN A 616 33.59 26.44 19.78
CA GLN A 616 33.10 26.37 18.40
C GLN A 616 32.03 25.28 18.27
N ILE A 617 30.79 25.71 18.11
CA ILE A 617 29.66 24.85 17.77
C ILE A 617 29.78 24.46 16.29
N THR A 618 29.85 23.17 16.02
CA THR A 618 30.04 22.63 14.67
C THR A 618 28.78 21.87 14.21
N ILE A 619 28.21 22.32 13.09
CA ILE A 619 27.06 21.71 12.41
C ILE A 619 27.57 21.04 11.15
N MET A 620 27.27 19.75 10.96
CA MET A 620 27.73 19.00 9.80
C MET A 620 26.57 18.75 8.82
N ASN A 621 26.75 19.17 7.57
CA ASN A 621 25.78 18.98 6.48
C ASN A 621 26.44 18.40 5.21
N ALA A 622 25.65 18.01 4.22
CA ALA A 622 26.18 17.59 2.92
C ALA A 622 27.01 18.72 2.27
N GLY A 623 28.16 18.37 1.67
CA GLY A 623 29.09 19.36 1.13
C GLY A 623 28.50 20.26 0.03
N HIS A 624 27.56 19.73 -0.76
CA HIS A 624 26.85 20.51 -1.78
C HIS A 624 25.68 21.35 -1.22
N ALA A 625 25.35 21.22 0.07
CA ALA A 625 24.19 21.83 0.72
C ALA A 625 24.59 22.71 1.92
N LEU A 626 25.86 23.09 2.04
CA LEU A 626 26.33 23.93 3.15
C LEU A 626 25.60 25.28 3.17
N PHE A 627 25.31 25.83 1.98
CA PHE A 627 24.61 27.09 1.81
C PHE A 627 23.14 27.03 2.19
N ASP A 628 22.55 25.85 2.44
CA ASP A 628 21.19 25.77 2.99
C ASP A 628 21.17 26.12 4.48
N GLN A 629 22.31 26.03 5.16
CA GLN A 629 22.42 26.21 6.60
C GLN A 629 23.23 27.44 6.98
N ASP A 630 24.31 27.74 6.27
CA ASP A 630 25.19 28.88 6.53
C ASP A 630 24.73 30.14 5.75
N PRO A 631 24.16 31.16 6.42
CA PRO A 631 23.65 32.36 5.77
C PRO A 631 24.76 33.32 5.32
N PHE A 632 26.03 33.08 5.71
CA PHE A 632 27.17 33.90 5.29
C PHE A 632 27.75 33.45 3.95
N LEU A 633 27.37 32.28 3.46
CA LEU A 633 27.75 31.84 2.12
C LEU A 633 27.01 32.66 1.04
N PRO A 634 27.70 33.06 -0.05
CA PRO A 634 27.08 33.82 -1.14
C PRO A 634 25.83 33.14 -1.72
N GLN A 635 25.84 31.80 -1.78
CA GLN A 635 24.79 30.97 -2.37
C GLN A 635 23.53 30.81 -1.50
N TYR A 636 23.55 31.21 -0.23
CA TYR A 636 22.34 31.15 0.61
C TYR A 636 21.27 32.08 0.03
N ALA A 637 20.13 31.50 -0.37
CA ALA A 637 19.05 32.19 -1.08
C ALA A 637 17.76 32.36 -0.25
N GLY A 638 17.76 31.94 1.02
CA GLY A 638 16.61 32.07 1.90
C GLY A 638 16.21 33.54 2.12
N ALA A 639 14.91 33.82 2.08
CA ALA A 639 14.37 35.16 2.34
C ALA A 639 14.72 35.70 3.74
N ASP A 640 15.05 34.79 4.67
CA ASP A 640 15.48 35.08 6.04
C ASP A 640 16.97 35.45 6.17
N LYS A 641 17.74 35.50 5.08
CA LYS A 641 19.21 35.66 5.12
C LYS A 641 19.68 36.80 6.02
N THR A 642 19.14 38.00 5.85
CA THR A 642 19.55 39.19 6.62
C THR A 642 19.27 39.02 8.11
N ALA A 643 18.05 38.59 8.44
CA ALA A 643 17.64 38.34 9.82
C ALA A 643 18.45 37.20 10.47
N LYS A 644 18.71 36.12 9.73
CA LYS A 644 19.48 34.96 10.21
C LYS A 644 20.94 35.32 10.46
N GLN A 645 21.57 36.08 9.57
CA GLN A 645 22.94 36.60 9.80
C GLN A 645 23.02 37.47 11.06
N ALA A 646 22.03 38.34 11.27
CA ALA A 646 21.99 39.21 12.45
C ALA A 646 21.73 38.41 13.74
N ALA A 647 20.82 37.44 13.71
CA ALA A 647 20.54 36.56 14.85
C ALA A 647 21.76 35.73 15.22
N TRP A 648 22.42 35.14 14.22
CA TRP A 648 23.60 34.30 14.40
C TRP A 648 24.75 35.07 15.09
N ARG A 649 25.06 36.29 14.62
CA ARG A 649 26.10 37.13 15.26
C ARG A 649 25.75 37.50 16.70
N GLU A 650 24.48 37.82 16.97
CA GLU A 650 24.02 38.15 18.32
C GLU A 650 24.12 36.94 19.26
N VAL A 651 23.81 35.74 18.77
CA VAL A 651 23.99 34.49 19.53
C VAL A 651 25.46 34.23 19.84
N GLU A 652 26.35 34.37 18.85
CA GLU A 652 27.80 34.17 19.03
C GLU A 652 28.39 35.11 20.10
N GLU A 653 27.96 36.37 20.10
CA GLU A 653 28.34 37.35 21.13
C GLU A 653 27.76 36.99 22.51
N ALA A 654 26.45 36.72 22.57
CA ALA A 654 25.73 36.46 23.81
C ALA A 654 26.21 35.19 24.54
N TYR A 655 26.45 34.11 23.79
CA TYR A 655 26.92 32.84 24.33
C TYR A 655 28.46 32.75 24.37
N ASN A 656 29.21 33.76 23.90
CA ASN A 656 30.66 33.72 23.74
C ASN A 656 31.10 32.43 23.04
N CYS A 657 30.63 32.23 21.81
CA CYS A 657 30.92 31.06 20.98
C CYS A 657 31.12 31.45 19.52
N THR A 658 31.52 30.49 18.69
CA THR A 658 31.43 30.58 17.23
C THR A 658 30.60 29.41 16.73
N ILE A 659 29.85 29.59 15.64
CA ILE A 659 29.10 28.52 15.00
C ILE A 659 29.66 28.33 13.59
N LYS A 660 29.87 27.08 13.21
CA LYS A 660 30.49 26.71 11.93
C LYS A 660 29.74 25.58 11.27
N VAL A 661 29.40 25.74 9.99
CA VAL A 661 28.88 24.65 9.17
C VAL A 661 30.04 23.99 8.42
N VAL A 662 30.12 22.66 8.47
CA VAL A 662 31.17 21.86 7.80
C VAL A 662 30.55 20.74 6.98
N ALA A 663 31.27 20.29 5.95
CA ALA A 663 30.86 19.13 5.17
C ALA A 663 31.10 17.83 5.94
N TYR A 664 30.22 16.85 5.74
CA TYR A 664 30.59 15.45 5.96
C TYR A 664 31.83 15.09 5.15
N PRO A 665 32.71 14.22 5.66
CA PRO A 665 33.89 13.80 4.93
C PRO A 665 33.50 12.93 3.72
N GLU A 666 34.41 12.77 2.76
CA GLU A 666 34.14 12.08 1.49
C GLU A 666 33.75 10.61 1.69
N GLU A 667 34.26 9.96 2.75
CA GLU A 667 33.89 8.58 3.13
C GLU A 667 32.48 8.46 3.73
N ALA A 668 31.78 9.57 3.96
CA ALA A 668 30.41 9.63 4.49
C ALA A 668 29.42 10.25 3.48
N PRO A 669 29.29 9.71 2.25
CA PRO A 669 28.29 10.16 1.30
C PRO A 669 26.86 9.84 1.80
N TRP A 670 25.87 10.61 1.34
CA TRP A 670 24.47 10.44 1.74
C TRP A 670 24.00 8.99 1.57
N GLY A 671 23.21 8.48 2.52
CA GLY A 671 22.69 7.11 2.52
C GLY A 671 23.37 6.20 3.56
N PRO A 672 23.36 4.87 3.33
CA PRO A 672 23.84 3.88 4.31
C PRO A 672 25.29 4.10 4.78
N ALA A 673 26.17 4.57 3.90
CA ALA A 673 27.56 4.87 4.24
C ALA A 673 27.68 5.99 5.29
N ARG A 674 26.89 7.07 5.16
CA ARG A 674 26.83 8.13 6.18
C ARG A 674 26.25 7.62 7.49
N VAL A 675 25.20 6.79 7.43
CA VAL A 675 24.63 6.20 8.65
C VAL A 675 25.68 5.37 9.40
N GLN A 676 26.39 4.50 8.68
CA GLN A 676 27.46 3.68 9.25
C GLN A 676 28.62 4.55 9.78
N TRP A 677 29.01 5.59 9.04
CA TRP A 677 30.05 6.51 9.48
C TRP A 677 29.66 7.23 10.78
N ILE A 678 28.43 7.76 10.87
CA ILE A 678 27.92 8.40 12.09
C ILE A 678 27.96 7.41 13.26
N ASN A 679 27.42 6.19 13.07
CA ASN A 679 27.41 5.16 14.11
C ASN A 679 28.81 4.77 14.60
N ASN A 680 29.78 4.65 13.69
CA ASN A 680 31.16 4.31 14.04
C ASN A 680 31.90 5.46 14.76
N ASN A 681 31.50 6.70 14.50
CA ASN A 681 32.13 7.90 15.05
C ASN A 681 31.37 8.50 16.24
N ALA A 682 30.19 7.98 16.57
CA ALA A 682 29.39 8.45 17.70
C ALA A 682 30.01 8.08 19.05
N ASN A 683 30.67 6.93 19.17
CA ASN A 683 31.20 6.43 20.46
C ASN A 683 32.70 6.67 20.65
N ASN A 684 33.37 7.20 19.63
CA ASN A 684 34.79 7.54 19.65
C ASN A 684 34.87 9.06 19.42
N THR A 685 35.72 9.80 20.13
CA THR A 685 35.84 11.28 20.09
C THR A 685 36.15 11.92 18.72
N LYS A 686 36.06 11.16 17.63
CA LYS A 686 36.38 11.44 16.23
C LYS A 686 35.24 12.09 15.42
N GLY A 687 33.99 12.12 15.92
CA GLY A 687 32.82 12.58 15.16
C GLY A 687 32.79 14.05 14.73
N GLY A 688 33.68 14.90 15.26
CA GLY A 688 33.99 16.23 14.69
C GLY A 688 32.89 17.30 14.71
N ALA A 689 31.66 16.99 15.14
CA ALA A 689 30.52 17.91 15.15
C ALA A 689 29.67 17.81 16.43
N ASP A 690 28.92 18.86 16.74
CA ASP A 690 27.94 18.92 17.83
C ASP A 690 26.52 18.62 17.32
N PHE A 691 26.26 18.91 16.03
CA PHE A 691 25.01 18.60 15.34
C PHE A 691 25.26 17.92 13.99
N TYR A 692 24.49 16.88 13.73
CA TYR A 692 24.38 16.25 12.42
C TYR A 692 23.07 16.68 11.76
N ILE A 693 23.14 17.18 10.53
CA ILE A 693 21.97 17.25 9.65
C ILE A 693 21.78 15.85 9.06
N VAL A 694 20.70 15.20 9.47
CA VAL A 694 20.27 13.86 9.03
C VAL A 694 18.77 13.89 8.73
N THR A 695 18.22 12.84 8.15
CA THR A 695 16.77 12.73 7.93
C THR A 695 16.09 11.94 9.04
N THR A 696 14.82 12.26 9.34
CA THR A 696 13.95 11.51 10.25
C THR A 696 13.93 10.01 9.94
N THR A 697 14.06 9.66 8.66
CA THR A 697 14.00 8.26 8.20
C THR A 697 15.16 7.36 8.65
N TRP A 698 16.22 7.96 9.21
CA TRP A 698 17.38 7.22 9.72
C TRP A 698 17.40 7.12 11.25
N LEU A 699 16.41 7.69 11.95
CA LEU A 699 16.41 7.76 13.42
C LEU A 699 16.50 6.39 14.10
N ASN A 700 15.84 5.38 13.55
CA ASN A 700 15.91 4.01 14.04
C ASN A 700 17.36 3.48 14.09
N GLN A 701 18.13 3.74 13.03
CA GLN A 701 19.50 3.27 12.85
C GLN A 701 20.49 3.99 13.77
N PHE A 702 20.17 5.22 14.18
CA PHE A 702 20.98 6.02 15.09
C PHE A 702 20.64 5.80 16.56
N SER A 703 19.36 5.60 16.88
CA SER A 703 18.94 5.35 18.26
C SER A 703 19.46 3.99 18.74
N ALA A 704 19.44 2.96 17.88
CA ALA A 704 19.96 1.63 18.20
C ALA A 704 21.47 1.62 18.53
N SER A 705 22.24 2.53 17.94
CA SER A 705 23.69 2.69 18.20
C SER A 705 24.01 3.74 19.27
N GLN A 706 22.98 4.40 19.81
CA GLN A 706 23.08 5.56 20.69
C GLN A 706 23.91 6.71 20.08
N ALA A 707 23.81 6.92 18.77
CA ALA A 707 24.58 7.94 18.08
C ALA A 707 24.10 9.38 18.35
N LEU A 708 22.80 9.53 18.63
CA LEU A 708 22.14 10.82 18.83
C LEU A 708 21.69 10.98 20.29
N PHE A 709 21.78 12.22 20.77
CA PHE A 709 21.34 12.62 22.10
C PHE A 709 19.83 12.86 22.11
N PRO A 710 19.05 12.21 23.01
CA PRO A 710 17.64 12.54 23.22
C PRO A 710 17.49 13.98 23.75
N VAL A 711 16.77 14.82 23.02
CA VAL A 711 16.62 16.25 23.36
C VAL A 711 15.28 16.58 24.03
N GLN A 712 14.45 15.60 24.36
CA GLN A 712 13.10 15.80 24.91
C GLN A 712 13.04 16.81 26.07
N ASP A 713 13.93 16.67 27.06
CA ASP A 713 13.98 17.57 28.22
C ASP A 713 14.40 19.01 27.85
N LEU A 714 15.37 19.13 26.93
CA LEU A 714 15.85 20.42 26.42
C LEU A 714 14.78 21.09 25.55
N TYR A 715 14.05 20.31 24.76
CA TYR A 715 12.94 20.78 23.93
C TYR A 715 11.78 21.30 24.78
N ILE A 716 11.36 20.57 25.82
CA ILE A 716 10.31 21.05 26.73
C ILE A 716 10.72 22.37 27.41
N ARG A 717 11.95 22.43 27.92
CA ARG A 717 12.44 23.59 28.68
C ARG A 717 12.73 24.82 27.81
N PHE A 718 13.39 24.62 26.67
CA PHE A 718 14.00 25.70 25.88
C PHE A 718 13.45 25.79 24.45
N GLY A 719 13.07 24.65 23.88
CA GLY A 719 12.30 24.62 22.62
C GLY A 719 10.85 25.06 22.81
N LYS A 720 10.36 25.15 24.05
CA LYS A 720 9.01 25.64 24.40
C LYS A 720 7.88 24.93 23.63
N ASN A 721 8.07 23.65 23.32
CA ASN A 721 7.06 22.84 22.60
C ASN A 721 6.71 23.38 21.19
N SER A 722 7.66 24.00 20.49
CA SER A 722 7.41 24.75 19.24
C SER A 722 7.22 23.92 17.96
N MET A 723 7.68 22.66 17.92
CA MET A 723 7.42 21.79 16.75
C MET A 723 5.93 21.47 16.60
N ASP A 724 5.45 21.45 15.37
CA ASP A 724 4.13 20.91 15.06
C ASP A 724 4.05 19.39 15.34
N PRO A 725 2.84 18.84 15.56
CA PRO A 725 2.67 17.45 15.95
C PRO A 725 3.26 16.43 14.97
N ALA A 726 3.12 16.65 13.65
CA ALA A 726 3.61 15.71 12.64
C ALA A 726 5.13 15.71 12.56
N SER A 727 5.78 16.88 12.56
CA SER A 727 7.24 16.99 12.63
C SER A 727 7.80 16.39 13.91
N ARG A 728 7.11 16.59 15.04
CA ARG A 728 7.49 15.99 16.33
C ARG A 728 7.37 14.48 16.31
N GLU A 729 6.29 13.94 15.74
CA GLU A 729 6.08 12.50 15.56
C GLU A 729 7.19 11.92 14.70
N ALA A 730 7.48 12.52 13.55
CA ALA A 730 8.56 12.11 12.64
C ALA A 730 9.96 12.15 13.31
N ALA A 731 10.17 13.06 14.25
CA ALA A 731 11.42 13.20 15.00
C ALA A 731 11.49 12.35 16.28
N THR A 732 10.44 11.59 16.60
CA THR A 732 10.33 10.79 17.82
C THR A 732 10.58 9.31 17.51
N TYR A 733 11.41 8.67 18.32
CA TYR A 733 11.67 7.24 18.20
C TYR A 733 11.67 6.59 19.59
N LYS A 734 10.85 5.55 19.78
CA LYS A 734 10.67 4.83 21.06
C LYS A 734 10.47 5.78 22.27
N GLY A 735 9.62 6.79 22.08
CA GLY A 735 9.26 7.78 23.11
C GLY A 735 10.29 8.89 23.35
N ASN A 736 11.41 8.91 22.62
CA ASN A 736 12.43 9.94 22.74
C ASN A 736 12.46 10.85 21.49
N LEU A 737 12.46 12.16 21.71
CA LEU A 737 12.65 13.15 20.65
C LEU A 737 14.14 13.35 20.34
N TYR A 738 14.52 13.33 19.07
CA TYR A 738 15.91 13.42 18.61
C TYR A 738 16.23 14.65 17.74
N ALA A 739 15.24 15.52 17.50
CA ALA A 739 15.42 16.75 16.75
C ALA A 739 15.20 17.98 17.62
N MET A 740 15.92 19.06 17.32
CA MET A 740 15.59 20.39 17.83
C MET A 740 14.61 21.11 16.90
N SER A 741 13.88 22.10 17.45
CA SER A 741 12.95 22.89 16.67
C SER A 741 13.69 23.77 15.67
N ALA A 742 13.60 23.45 14.38
CA ALA A 742 13.95 24.38 13.32
C ALA A 742 12.74 25.28 13.04
N SER A 743 12.94 26.61 13.03
CA SER A 743 11.89 27.55 12.60
C SER A 743 11.56 27.29 11.13
N THR A 744 10.34 26.87 10.86
CA THR A 744 9.78 26.65 9.52
C THR A 744 8.88 27.82 9.06
N TYR A 745 9.09 29.02 9.60
CA TYR A 745 8.21 30.18 9.34
C TYR A 745 7.97 30.36 7.83
N GLY A 746 6.70 30.17 7.40
CA GLY A 746 6.31 30.30 5.99
C GLY A 746 6.45 29.03 5.13
N ALA A 747 6.84 27.88 5.68
CA ALA A 747 6.90 26.63 4.92
C ALA A 747 5.50 26.14 4.54
N ASN A 748 5.39 25.54 3.35
CA ASN A 748 4.20 24.81 2.95
C ASN A 748 4.27 23.39 3.53
N TYR A 749 3.13 22.88 4.00
CA TYR A 749 3.05 21.59 4.67
C TYR A 749 2.66 20.43 3.73
N ILE A 750 2.77 20.65 2.43
CA ILE A 750 2.35 19.70 1.40
C ILE A 750 3.59 19.10 0.75
N ASP A 751 3.75 17.79 0.94
CA ASP A 751 4.77 17.02 0.24
C ASP A 751 4.26 16.49 -1.10
N ARG A 752 2.97 16.09 -1.18
CA ARG A 752 2.40 15.35 -2.32
C ARG A 752 1.00 15.76 -2.73
N GLY A 753 0.68 15.49 -3.99
CA GLY A 753 -0.68 15.52 -4.53
C GLY A 753 -0.68 15.26 -6.02
N LEU A 754 -1.75 15.70 -6.67
CA LEU A 754 -1.95 15.57 -8.11
C LEU A 754 -1.61 16.90 -8.77
N PHE A 755 -0.66 16.86 -9.70
CA PHE A 755 -0.23 18.03 -10.46
C PHE A 755 -0.78 17.91 -11.88
N PHE A 756 -1.20 19.04 -12.44
CA PHE A 756 -1.82 19.05 -13.76
C PHE A 756 -1.29 20.18 -14.65
N ASN A 757 -1.25 19.90 -15.95
CA ASN A 757 -0.88 20.85 -16.99
C ASN A 757 -2.05 21.82 -17.23
N LEU A 758 -1.91 23.08 -16.81
CA LEU A 758 -2.97 24.08 -16.97
C LEU A 758 -3.21 24.42 -18.44
N ASN A 759 -2.16 24.48 -19.25
CA ASN A 759 -2.28 24.77 -20.68
C ASN A 759 -3.13 23.70 -21.38
N LEU A 760 -2.80 22.43 -21.14
CA LEU A 760 -3.50 21.30 -21.74
C LEU A 760 -4.93 21.17 -21.21
N LEU A 761 -5.15 21.41 -19.91
CA LEU A 761 -6.48 21.40 -19.30
C LEU A 761 -7.40 22.47 -19.92
N GLU A 762 -6.90 23.70 -20.08
CA GLU A 762 -7.61 24.81 -20.73
C GLU A 762 -7.88 24.51 -22.22
N GLU A 763 -6.93 23.87 -22.90
CA GLU A 763 -7.06 23.48 -24.30
C GLU A 763 -8.20 22.48 -24.53
N VAL A 764 -8.30 21.45 -23.68
CA VAL A 764 -9.35 20.43 -23.79
C VAL A 764 -10.68 20.85 -23.13
N GLY A 765 -10.77 22.05 -22.56
CA GLY A 765 -11.99 22.61 -21.99
C GLY A 765 -12.49 21.93 -20.71
N MET A 766 -11.59 21.31 -19.95
CA MET A 766 -11.94 20.58 -18.72
C MET A 766 -12.05 21.52 -17.51
N GLU A 767 -12.94 21.18 -16.57
CA GLU A 767 -13.07 21.91 -15.30
C GLU A 767 -11.79 21.77 -14.45
N ASN A 768 -11.39 22.86 -13.77
CA ASN A 768 -10.19 22.88 -12.91
C ASN A 768 -10.39 22.02 -11.65
N PRO A 769 -9.58 20.95 -11.46
CA PRO A 769 -9.63 20.10 -10.26
C PRO A 769 -9.49 20.85 -8.94
N ALA A 770 -8.63 21.87 -8.87
CA ALA A 770 -8.44 22.67 -7.67
C ALA A 770 -9.70 23.48 -7.33
N GLN A 771 -10.42 23.97 -8.34
CA GLN A 771 -11.70 24.64 -8.15
C GLN A 771 -12.79 23.65 -7.65
N MET A 772 -12.80 22.43 -8.17
CA MET A 772 -13.68 21.36 -7.70
C MET A 772 -13.43 21.04 -6.22
N PHE A 773 -12.15 20.89 -5.81
CA PHE A 773 -11.79 20.70 -4.41
C PHE A 773 -12.26 21.85 -3.52
N MET A 774 -12.00 23.09 -3.92
CA MET A 774 -12.43 24.27 -3.15
C MET A 774 -13.95 24.40 -3.05
N SER A 775 -14.70 23.74 -3.94
CA SER A 775 -16.17 23.72 -4.00
C SER A 775 -16.80 22.43 -3.45
N ASP A 776 -16.04 21.61 -2.71
CA ASP A 776 -16.51 20.35 -2.11
C ASP A 776 -17.01 19.31 -3.14
N ARG A 777 -16.41 19.29 -4.34
CA ARG A 777 -16.70 18.34 -5.43
C ARG A 777 -15.47 17.57 -5.89
N TRP A 778 -14.60 17.18 -4.96
CA TRP A 778 -13.38 16.39 -5.27
C TRP A 778 -13.36 15.09 -4.48
N THR A 779 -14.50 14.40 -4.54
CA THR A 779 -14.68 13.08 -3.94
C THR A 779 -14.12 11.97 -4.83
N HIS A 780 -14.12 10.71 -4.38
CA HIS A 780 -13.70 9.56 -5.19
C HIS A 780 -14.54 9.43 -6.46
N SER A 781 -15.86 9.55 -6.32
CA SER A 781 -16.80 9.50 -7.45
C SER A 781 -16.65 10.69 -8.40
N ASP A 782 -16.41 11.90 -7.86
CA ASP A 782 -16.14 13.08 -8.69
C ASP A 782 -14.83 12.96 -9.46
N PHE A 783 -13.78 12.45 -8.80
CA PHE A 783 -12.48 12.24 -9.44
C PHE A 783 -12.57 11.20 -10.55
N GLU A 784 -13.20 10.05 -10.28
CA GLU A 784 -13.44 9.04 -11.31
C GLU A 784 -14.17 9.67 -12.50
N GLN A 785 -15.24 10.42 -12.25
CA GLN A 785 -15.96 11.10 -13.31
C GLN A 785 -15.09 12.08 -14.09
N TRP A 786 -14.33 12.91 -13.37
CA TRP A 786 -13.47 13.91 -13.98
C TRP A 786 -12.41 13.26 -14.86
N VAL A 787 -11.81 12.13 -14.43
CA VAL A 787 -10.82 11.39 -15.22
C VAL A 787 -11.43 10.82 -16.51
N LEU A 788 -12.67 10.35 -16.45
CA LEU A 788 -13.37 9.81 -17.62
C LEU A 788 -13.74 10.90 -18.62
N ASP A 789 -14.31 12.01 -18.13
CA ASP A 789 -14.61 13.20 -18.94
C ASP A 789 -13.30 13.76 -19.56
N ALA A 790 -12.22 13.82 -18.76
CA ALA A 790 -10.89 14.24 -19.22
C ALA A 790 -10.35 13.32 -20.31
N GLN A 791 -10.55 12.00 -20.19
CA GLN A 791 -10.07 11.04 -21.17
C GLN A 791 -10.81 11.18 -22.50
N VAL A 792 -12.11 11.44 -22.47
CA VAL A 792 -12.89 11.74 -23.68
C VAL A 792 -12.36 13.01 -24.33
N ALA A 793 -12.15 14.07 -23.55
CA ALA A 793 -11.70 15.35 -24.07
C ALA A 793 -10.30 15.26 -24.69
N ILE A 794 -9.32 14.67 -23.98
CA ILE A 794 -7.95 14.58 -24.48
C ILE A 794 -7.76 13.51 -25.56
N GLY A 795 -8.57 12.45 -25.54
CA GLY A 795 -8.54 11.40 -26.57
C GLY A 795 -8.84 11.93 -27.98
N GLN A 796 -9.52 13.08 -28.11
CA GLN A 796 -9.73 13.76 -29.39
C GLN A 796 -8.41 14.19 -30.06
N LYS A 797 -7.29 14.24 -29.33
CA LYS A 797 -5.97 14.56 -29.85
C LYS A 797 -5.26 13.37 -30.53
N GLY A 798 -5.73 12.14 -30.31
CA GLY A 798 -5.20 10.92 -30.94
C GLY A 798 -4.81 9.83 -29.95
N GLU A 799 -4.24 8.74 -30.48
CA GLU A 799 -3.77 7.62 -29.67
C GLU A 799 -2.59 8.00 -28.78
N GLY A 800 -2.51 7.36 -27.60
CA GLY A 800 -1.44 7.59 -26.63
C GLY A 800 -1.60 8.86 -25.79
N TYR A 801 -2.78 9.49 -25.78
CA TYR A 801 -3.16 10.56 -24.86
C TYR A 801 -4.01 10.03 -23.71
N TYR A 802 -3.70 10.46 -22.49
CA TYR A 802 -4.29 9.95 -21.26
C TYR A 802 -4.79 11.08 -20.35
N ALA A 803 -5.86 10.84 -19.59
CA ALA A 803 -6.30 11.77 -18.56
C ALA A 803 -5.27 11.83 -17.42
N ILE A 804 -4.84 10.66 -16.94
CA ILE A 804 -3.87 10.53 -15.86
C ILE A 804 -2.71 9.61 -16.23
N CYS A 805 -1.60 9.74 -15.50
CA CYS A 805 -0.44 8.88 -15.64
C CYS A 805 0.26 8.66 -14.29
N GLY A 806 1.40 7.97 -14.29
CA GLY A 806 2.16 7.67 -13.08
C GLY A 806 1.79 6.32 -12.45
N ARG A 807 2.26 6.05 -11.21
CA ARG A 807 2.07 4.75 -10.56
C ARG A 807 0.76 4.67 -9.77
N PRO A 808 -0.05 3.61 -9.93
CA PRO A 808 -1.28 3.37 -9.19
C PRO A 808 -1.15 3.51 -7.68
N PHE A 809 -0.02 3.05 -7.14
CA PHE A 809 0.24 3.11 -5.71
C PHE A 809 0.22 4.53 -5.13
N PHE A 810 0.69 5.56 -5.86
CA PHE A 810 0.70 6.93 -5.33
C PHE A 810 -0.71 7.51 -5.20
N TYR A 811 -1.58 7.21 -6.16
CA TYR A 811 -3.00 7.56 -6.10
C TYR A 811 -3.67 6.80 -4.95
N TRP A 812 -3.42 5.49 -4.86
CA TRP A 812 -3.99 4.66 -3.80
C TRP A 812 -3.60 5.16 -2.39
N ALA A 813 -2.31 5.36 -2.14
CA ALA A 813 -1.81 5.87 -0.86
C ALA A 813 -2.34 7.28 -0.56
N GLY A 814 -2.29 8.17 -1.55
CA GLY A 814 -2.74 9.55 -1.41
C GLY A 814 -4.22 9.67 -1.08
N MET A 815 -5.08 8.89 -1.74
CA MET A 815 -6.53 8.87 -1.49
C MET A 815 -6.87 8.30 -0.10
N ILE A 816 -6.14 7.27 0.36
CA ILE A 816 -6.26 6.75 1.73
C ILE A 816 -5.87 7.82 2.75
N ASN A 817 -4.76 8.50 2.50
CA ASN A 817 -4.28 9.54 3.39
C ASN A 817 -5.21 10.77 3.40
N ALA A 818 -5.88 11.08 2.28
CA ALA A 818 -6.89 12.13 2.21
C ALA A 818 -8.04 11.87 3.18
N ALA A 819 -8.37 10.59 3.45
CA ALA A 819 -9.34 10.19 4.47
C ALA A 819 -8.80 10.27 5.92
N GLY A 820 -7.57 10.73 6.13
CA GLY A 820 -6.92 10.81 7.44
C GLY A 820 -6.41 9.47 7.99
N ILE A 821 -6.33 8.44 7.14
CA ILE A 821 -5.81 7.13 7.55
C ILE A 821 -4.28 7.13 7.43
N LYS A 822 -3.60 6.86 8.54
CA LYS A 822 -2.17 6.48 8.56
C LYS A 822 -2.04 5.00 8.21
N MET A 823 -1.36 4.65 7.12
CA MET A 823 -1.10 3.26 6.74
C MET A 823 -0.18 2.57 7.74
N VAL A 824 0.82 3.29 8.26
CA VAL A 824 1.64 2.84 9.40
C VAL A 824 1.39 3.75 10.59
N ASP A 825 0.88 3.18 11.68
CA ASP A 825 0.83 3.87 12.96
C ASP A 825 2.14 3.60 13.72
N SER A 826 2.96 4.65 13.84
CA SER A 826 4.27 4.57 14.51
C SER A 826 4.18 4.42 16.03
N ALA A 827 3.06 4.83 16.64
CA ALA A 827 2.87 4.80 18.09
C ALA A 827 2.41 3.43 18.57
N SER A 828 1.51 2.77 17.83
CA SER A 828 1.03 1.41 18.13
C SER A 828 1.79 0.31 17.38
N ALA A 829 2.69 0.67 16.46
CA ALA A 829 3.38 -0.26 15.56
C ALA A 829 2.40 -1.15 14.76
N SER A 830 1.33 -0.57 14.21
CA SER A 830 0.30 -1.30 13.44
C SER A 830 0.14 -0.84 12.00
N LEU A 831 -0.42 -1.71 11.15
CA LEU A 831 -0.75 -1.44 9.74
C LEU A 831 -2.24 -1.28 9.50
N ASN A 832 -2.61 -0.29 8.67
CA ASN A 832 -3.99 0.01 8.28
C ASN A 832 -4.15 0.00 6.75
N VAL A 833 -4.01 -1.18 6.14
CA VAL A 833 -3.98 -1.33 4.67
C VAL A 833 -5.08 -2.22 4.08
N ASP A 834 -6.07 -2.70 4.85
CA ASP A 834 -7.17 -3.56 4.33
C ASP A 834 -8.55 -3.18 4.91
N GLY A 835 -8.83 -1.87 4.97
CA GLY A 835 -10.13 -1.36 5.41
C GLY A 835 -11.09 -1.07 4.25
N PRO A 836 -12.35 -0.70 4.56
CA PRO A 836 -13.37 -0.38 3.55
C PRO A 836 -12.94 0.72 2.57
N ILE A 837 -12.35 1.80 3.09
CA ILE A 837 -11.86 2.92 2.26
C ILE A 837 -10.73 2.44 1.35
N GLN A 838 -9.76 1.68 1.88
CA GLN A 838 -8.62 1.17 1.13
C GLN A 838 -9.05 0.28 -0.05
N ARG A 839 -10.04 -0.60 0.17
CA ARG A 839 -10.63 -1.45 -0.88
C ARG A 839 -11.37 -0.63 -1.92
N SER A 840 -12.17 0.34 -1.49
CA SER A 840 -12.94 1.19 -2.41
C SER A 840 -12.02 2.02 -3.32
N VAL A 841 -10.93 2.58 -2.77
CA VAL A 841 -9.91 3.28 -3.57
C VAL A 841 -9.33 2.38 -4.65
N VAL A 842 -9.04 1.11 -4.34
CA VAL A 842 -8.53 0.14 -5.33
C VAL A 842 -9.56 -0.09 -6.44
N ASN A 843 -10.85 -0.23 -6.09
CA ASN A 843 -11.91 -0.44 -7.07
C ASN A 843 -12.07 0.76 -8.03
N VAL A 844 -12.05 1.98 -7.50
CA VAL A 844 -12.08 3.22 -8.30
C VAL A 844 -10.91 3.25 -9.28
N LEU A 845 -9.68 3.06 -8.78
CA LEU A 845 -8.48 3.11 -9.62
C LEU A 845 -8.43 1.94 -10.62
N LYS A 846 -8.91 0.76 -10.23
CA LYS A 846 -9.05 -0.42 -11.11
C LYS A 846 -9.97 -0.11 -12.29
N ARG A 847 -11.13 0.51 -12.05
CA ARG A 847 -12.04 0.91 -13.15
C ARG A 847 -11.33 1.87 -14.09
N ILE A 848 -10.75 2.95 -13.57
CA ILE A 848 -10.03 3.96 -14.38
C ILE A 848 -8.95 3.32 -15.27
N TYR A 849 -8.16 2.40 -14.71
CA TYR A 849 -7.06 1.75 -15.43
C TYR A 849 -7.56 0.66 -16.40
N MET A 850 -8.28 -0.35 -15.90
CA MET A 850 -8.63 -1.56 -16.65
C MET A 850 -9.81 -1.37 -17.59
N ASN A 851 -10.84 -0.64 -17.18
CA ASN A 851 -12.12 -0.60 -17.89
C ASN A 851 -12.20 0.58 -18.88
N HIS A 852 -11.53 1.68 -18.56
CA HIS A 852 -11.64 2.94 -19.32
C HIS A 852 -10.38 3.30 -20.11
N GLN A 853 -9.25 2.65 -19.80
CA GLN A 853 -7.93 2.97 -20.37
C GLN A 853 -7.62 4.47 -20.28
N ALA A 854 -8.05 5.11 -19.20
CA ALA A 854 -7.88 6.54 -18.97
C ALA A 854 -6.53 6.89 -18.32
N TRP A 855 -5.70 5.87 -18.14
CA TRP A 855 -4.42 5.91 -17.46
C TRP A 855 -3.35 5.38 -18.40
N ASP A 856 -2.25 6.12 -18.54
CA ASP A 856 -1.03 5.63 -19.22
C ASP A 856 -0.65 4.20 -18.74
N PRO A 857 -0.65 3.19 -19.63
CA PRO A 857 -0.32 1.82 -19.27
C PRO A 857 1.16 1.62 -18.95
N THR A 858 2.02 2.60 -19.29
CA THR A 858 3.45 2.53 -19.02
C THR A 858 3.76 3.24 -17.68
N PRO A 859 4.02 2.50 -16.58
CA PRO A 859 4.39 3.15 -15.33
C PRO A 859 5.65 4.00 -15.49
N GLY A 860 5.49 5.31 -15.34
CA GLY A 860 6.58 6.24 -15.07
C GLY A 860 7.01 6.16 -13.60
N TYR A 861 8.32 6.28 -13.35
CA TYR A 861 8.85 6.48 -11.99
C TYR A 861 9.05 7.96 -11.72
N ASP A 862 8.56 8.45 -10.57
CA ASP A 862 8.86 9.81 -10.06
C ASP A 862 8.41 10.88 -11.07
N GLY A 863 8.79 12.15 -10.90
CA GLY A 863 8.52 13.24 -11.86
C GLY A 863 9.18 13.07 -13.23
N GLN A 864 9.43 11.83 -13.68
CA GLN A 864 9.98 11.49 -14.99
C GLN A 864 8.98 10.75 -15.89
N THR A 865 7.70 10.67 -15.52
CA THR A 865 6.65 10.06 -16.34
C THR A 865 6.61 10.68 -17.75
N GLU A 866 6.88 9.86 -18.77
CA GLU A 866 7.05 10.34 -20.15
C GLU A 866 5.76 10.98 -20.69
N ALA A 867 4.59 10.38 -20.43
CA ALA A 867 3.32 10.91 -20.91
C ALA A 867 3.06 12.33 -20.38
N PHE A 868 3.33 12.60 -19.10
CA PHE A 868 3.22 13.95 -18.56
C PHE A 868 4.25 14.90 -19.19
N ARG A 869 5.52 14.49 -19.25
CA ARG A 869 6.61 15.32 -19.79
C ARG A 869 6.47 15.67 -21.27
N THR A 870 5.69 14.90 -22.03
CA THR A 870 5.48 15.08 -23.47
C THR A 870 4.09 15.60 -23.83
N GLU A 871 3.36 16.19 -22.88
CA GLU A 871 1.98 16.71 -23.07
C GLU A 871 0.95 15.65 -23.52
N LYS A 872 1.24 14.37 -23.24
CA LYS A 872 0.34 13.26 -23.52
C LYS A 872 -0.53 12.89 -22.32
N ALA A 873 -0.32 13.49 -21.15
CA ALA A 873 -1.18 13.33 -19.99
C ALA A 873 -1.54 14.67 -19.34
N ILE A 874 -2.79 14.83 -18.88
CA ILE A 874 -3.24 16.05 -18.20
C ILE A 874 -2.66 16.13 -16.79
N MET A 875 -2.65 15.00 -16.07
CA MET A 875 -2.36 14.96 -14.64
C MET A 875 -1.40 13.81 -14.27
N ASP A 876 -0.53 14.06 -13.31
CA ASP A 876 0.36 13.06 -12.71
C ASP A 876 0.40 13.23 -11.18
N GLY A 877 0.63 12.12 -10.47
CA GLY A 877 0.92 12.15 -9.05
C GLY A 877 2.38 12.56 -8.83
N GLY A 878 2.63 13.51 -7.93
CA GLY A 878 4.00 13.99 -7.70
C GLY A 878 4.24 14.65 -6.36
N GLU A 879 5.41 15.28 -6.24
CA GLU A 879 5.83 16.04 -5.07
C GLU A 879 6.04 17.52 -5.41
N MET A 880 5.77 18.42 -4.45
CA MET A 880 5.84 19.87 -4.66
C MET A 880 7.22 20.35 -5.15
N TRP A 881 8.29 19.65 -4.77
CA TRP A 881 9.64 20.00 -5.19
C TRP A 881 9.95 19.67 -6.66
N PHE A 882 9.15 18.86 -7.34
CA PHE A 882 9.35 18.53 -8.75
C PHE A 882 9.16 19.75 -9.66
N VAL A 883 8.22 20.62 -9.29
CA VAL A 883 7.74 21.74 -10.10
C VAL A 883 8.81 22.82 -10.26
N LYS A 884 9.05 23.27 -11.50
CA LYS A 884 10.04 24.31 -11.86
C LYS A 884 11.46 23.96 -11.39
N THR A 885 11.88 22.71 -11.58
CA THR A 885 13.22 22.22 -11.19
C THR A 885 13.93 21.51 -12.35
N ASP A 886 15.19 21.86 -12.60
CA ASP A 886 15.99 21.45 -13.77
C ASP A 886 16.06 19.92 -14.02
N ASN A 887 15.98 19.10 -12.96
CA ASN A 887 16.15 17.64 -13.05
C ASN A 887 14.84 16.83 -12.91
N ARG A 888 13.68 17.50 -12.90
CA ARG A 888 12.34 16.89 -12.81
C ARG A 888 11.39 17.56 -13.80
N TRP A 889 10.56 18.49 -13.34
CA TRP A 889 9.63 19.25 -14.19
C TRP A 889 10.13 20.68 -14.36
N PRO A 890 10.99 20.96 -15.36
CA PRO A 890 11.60 22.27 -15.53
C PRO A 890 10.56 23.32 -15.97
N ILE A 891 10.86 24.60 -15.76
CA ILE A 891 9.93 25.69 -16.08
C ILE A 891 9.57 25.75 -17.57
N ASP A 892 10.40 25.19 -18.45
CA ASP A 892 10.26 25.26 -19.91
C ASP A 892 9.92 23.91 -20.56
N MET A 893 9.51 22.92 -19.75
CA MET A 893 9.26 21.52 -20.15
C MET A 893 8.48 21.36 -21.46
N TRP A 894 7.39 22.11 -21.64
CA TRP A 894 6.52 22.02 -22.82
C TRP A 894 6.58 23.21 -23.76
N SER A 895 7.30 24.26 -23.38
CA SER A 895 7.45 25.47 -24.19
C SER A 895 8.90 25.95 -24.11
N PRO A 896 9.85 25.15 -24.63
CA PRO A 896 11.29 25.40 -24.47
C PRO A 896 11.77 26.71 -25.11
N ASN A 897 10.93 27.35 -25.92
CA ASN A 897 11.25 28.54 -26.70
C ASN A 897 10.39 29.78 -26.38
N ASP A 898 9.43 29.70 -25.44
CA ASP A 898 8.60 30.84 -25.03
C ASP A 898 8.93 31.30 -23.60
N SER A 899 9.01 32.61 -23.44
CA SER A 899 9.12 33.34 -22.17
C SER A 899 7.98 33.10 -21.16
N SER A 900 6.87 32.48 -21.56
CA SER A 900 5.72 32.19 -20.69
C SER A 900 5.88 30.91 -19.84
N GLY A 901 6.71 29.96 -20.28
CA GLY A 901 6.96 28.71 -19.57
C GLY A 901 5.75 27.78 -19.41
N THR A 902 6.00 26.61 -18.84
CA THR A 902 5.00 25.63 -18.43
C THR A 902 4.20 26.15 -17.24
N ARG A 903 2.85 26.11 -17.32
CA ARG A 903 1.96 26.46 -16.20
C ARG A 903 1.50 25.22 -15.43
N TYR A 904 1.78 25.21 -14.13
CA TYR A 904 1.50 24.08 -13.25
C TYR A 904 0.33 24.34 -12.30
N GLY A 905 -0.61 23.40 -12.24
CA GLY A 905 -1.65 23.31 -11.23
C GLY A 905 -1.37 22.19 -10.21
N TYR A 906 -2.07 22.25 -9.08
CA TYR A 906 -2.02 21.29 -7.98
C TYR A 906 -3.41 21.12 -7.34
N VAL A 907 -3.78 19.87 -7.07
CA VAL A 907 -4.94 19.52 -6.24
C VAL A 907 -4.52 18.39 -5.29
N PRO A 908 -4.99 18.37 -4.03
CA PRO A 908 -4.81 17.20 -3.18
C PRO A 908 -5.47 15.96 -3.79
N PHE A 909 -5.11 14.78 -3.29
CA PHE A 909 -5.81 13.55 -3.67
C PHE A 909 -7.31 13.63 -3.30
N PRO A 910 -8.19 13.02 -4.09
CA PRO A 910 -9.62 13.01 -3.81
C PRO A 910 -9.94 12.22 -2.54
N TYR A 911 -11.03 12.58 -1.88
CA TYR A 911 -11.46 12.03 -0.59
C TYR A 911 -12.75 11.20 -0.71
N PRO A 912 -13.10 10.36 0.28
CA PRO A 912 -14.32 9.56 0.24
C PRO A 912 -15.60 10.38 0.07
N ASP A 913 -16.59 9.84 -0.65
CA ASP A 913 -17.86 10.52 -0.97
C ASP A 913 -18.71 10.90 0.26
N ASN A 914 -18.45 10.27 1.41
CA ASN A 914 -19.13 10.52 2.68
C ASN A 914 -18.39 11.52 3.60
N MET A 915 -17.37 12.21 3.08
CA MET A 915 -16.58 13.23 3.77
C MET A 915 -16.69 14.59 3.08
N THR A 916 -16.36 15.67 3.81
CA THR A 916 -16.13 17.01 3.25
C THR A 916 -14.65 17.33 3.24
N LYS A 917 -14.24 18.37 2.49
CA LYS A 917 -12.82 18.77 2.43
C LYS A 917 -12.27 19.17 3.81
N GLU A 918 -13.09 19.67 4.74
CA GLU A 918 -12.65 20.05 6.08
C GLU A 918 -12.09 18.88 6.89
N GLN A 919 -12.51 17.66 6.58
CA GLN A 919 -12.08 16.43 7.25
C GLN A 919 -10.79 15.83 6.65
N THR A 920 -10.29 16.38 5.55
CA THR A 920 -9.16 15.78 4.84
C THR A 920 -7.82 16.04 5.52
N LYS A 921 -6.86 15.14 5.27
CA LYS A 921 -5.46 15.27 5.71
C LYS A 921 -4.50 15.16 4.53
N VAL A 922 -3.31 15.70 4.70
CA VAL A 922 -2.13 15.44 3.86
C VAL A 922 -1.02 14.82 4.69
N ILE A 923 -0.16 14.05 4.04
CA ILE A 923 1.01 13.49 4.70
C ILE A 923 2.20 14.44 4.64
N THR A 924 3.03 14.36 5.66
CA THR A 924 4.45 14.69 5.55
C THR A 924 5.29 13.43 5.72
N LYS A 925 6.37 13.31 4.95
CA LYS A 925 7.37 12.24 5.10
C LYS A 925 8.41 12.52 6.20
N GLY A 926 8.23 13.61 6.95
CA GLY A 926 9.29 14.17 7.78
C GLY A 926 10.35 14.85 6.90
N GLY A 927 11.58 14.97 7.41
CA GLY A 927 12.60 15.71 6.68
C GLY A 927 13.95 15.78 7.38
N SER A 928 14.78 16.68 6.90
CA SER A 928 16.08 16.96 7.50
C SER A 928 15.91 17.57 8.89
N ILE A 929 16.53 16.96 9.88
CA ILE A 929 16.53 17.37 11.27
C ILE A 929 17.92 17.75 11.73
N TYR A 930 17.97 18.67 12.68
CA TYR A 930 19.14 18.97 13.47
C TYR A 930 19.20 17.99 14.63
N ALA A 931 20.03 16.96 14.49
CA ALA A 931 20.19 15.93 15.49
C ALA A 931 21.46 16.18 16.33
N MET A 932 21.28 16.31 17.65
CA MET A 932 22.40 16.52 18.57
C MET A 932 23.18 15.23 18.77
N VAL A 933 24.52 15.29 18.80
CA VAL A 933 25.35 14.08 18.94
C VAL A 933 25.48 13.63 20.39
N ASN A 934 25.51 12.32 20.66
CA ASN A 934 25.49 11.77 22.03
C ASN A 934 26.82 11.86 22.82
N HIS A 935 27.98 12.11 22.18
CA HIS A 935 29.32 12.03 22.82
C HIS A 935 29.74 13.23 23.69
N MET A 936 28.77 14.04 24.13
CA MET A 936 28.97 15.34 24.78
C MET A 936 29.45 15.27 26.24
N THR A 937 29.86 14.11 26.73
CA THR A 937 30.42 13.94 28.09
C THR A 937 31.95 14.00 28.14
N HIS A 938 32.65 14.05 26.98
CA HIS A 938 34.12 13.86 26.97
C HIS A 938 34.94 15.01 26.34
N LYS A 939 34.36 15.88 25.50
CA LYS A 939 35.09 17.04 24.93
C LYS A 939 35.10 18.28 25.84
N HIS A 940 34.13 18.42 26.74
CA HIS A 940 33.86 19.69 27.43
C HIS A 940 34.75 19.95 28.65
N VAL A 941 35.34 18.90 29.23
CA VAL A 941 36.38 19.00 30.26
C VAL A 941 37.61 19.77 29.72
N ALA A 942 37.89 19.73 28.42
CA ALA A 942 39.02 20.42 27.81
C ALA A 942 38.81 21.94 27.61
N ALA A 943 37.56 22.42 27.62
CA ALA A 943 37.19 23.82 27.36
C ALA A 943 36.97 24.66 28.64
N GLY A 944 37.27 24.12 29.83
CA GLY A 944 37.14 24.85 31.10
C GLY A 944 35.70 25.03 31.59
N LEU A 945 34.73 24.27 31.05
CA LEU A 945 33.38 24.16 31.59
C LEU A 945 33.38 23.10 32.71
N ASN A 946 32.90 23.47 33.90
CA ASN A 946 33.07 22.65 35.11
C ASN A 946 31.98 21.59 35.33
N ASP A 947 30.96 21.51 34.46
CA ASP A 947 29.87 20.53 34.56
C ASP A 947 29.43 20.08 33.16
N ASP A 948 29.39 18.76 32.93
CA ASP A 948 28.91 18.14 31.69
C ASP A 948 27.46 18.57 31.41
N ALA A 949 26.64 18.79 32.45
CA ALA A 949 25.24 19.21 32.34
C ALA A 949 25.06 20.61 31.72
N VAL A 950 25.98 21.53 32.00
CA VAL A 950 25.90 22.92 31.56
C VAL A 950 26.36 23.07 30.11
N ALA A 951 27.26 22.20 29.64
CA ALA A 951 27.87 22.30 28.32
C ALA A 951 26.91 21.95 27.17
N TYR A 952 26.20 20.81 27.23
CA TYR A 952 25.23 20.45 26.19
C TYR A 952 23.99 21.35 26.22
N GLU A 953 23.57 21.80 27.41
CA GLU A 953 22.47 22.75 27.55
C GLU A 953 22.81 24.06 26.82
N GLY A 954 24.00 24.61 27.05
CA GLY A 954 24.42 25.85 26.40
C GLY A 954 24.53 25.73 24.87
N ILE A 955 25.00 24.59 24.35
CA ILE A 955 25.13 24.35 22.90
C ILE A 955 23.75 24.19 22.23
N TYR A 956 22.85 23.42 22.84
CA TYR A 956 21.46 23.32 22.38
C TYR A 956 20.79 24.70 22.37
N ARG A 957 20.93 25.45 23.47
CA ARG A 957 20.30 26.77 23.63
C ARG A 957 20.82 27.78 22.63
N ALA A 958 22.13 27.85 22.40
CA ALA A 958 22.72 28.74 21.42
C ALA A 958 22.11 28.50 20.02
N LEU A 959 22.08 27.25 19.55
CA LEU A 959 21.52 26.94 18.24
C LEU A 959 19.99 27.15 18.18
N ASN A 960 19.25 26.78 19.24
CA ASN A 960 17.82 27.04 19.34
C ASN A 960 17.49 28.55 19.29
N ASP A 961 18.31 29.38 19.94
CA ASP A 961 18.16 30.83 19.91
C ASP A 961 18.52 31.43 18.55
N VAL A 962 19.40 30.82 17.74
CA VAL A 962 19.59 31.25 16.34
C VAL A 962 18.26 31.21 15.60
N PHE A 963 17.49 30.11 15.71
CA PHE A 963 16.19 30.00 15.05
C PHE A 963 15.18 31.01 15.58
N ARG A 964 15.01 31.09 16.91
CA ARG A 964 14.04 32.00 17.55
C ARG A 964 14.35 33.46 17.28
N TRP A 965 15.62 33.84 17.34
CA TRP A 965 16.03 35.23 17.16
C TRP A 965 16.02 35.63 15.68
N THR A 966 16.18 34.68 14.75
CA THR A 966 15.93 34.91 13.31
C THR A 966 14.49 35.34 13.09
N GLU A 967 13.53 34.57 13.61
CA GLU A 967 12.10 34.90 13.51
C GLU A 967 11.77 36.26 14.15
N ARG A 968 12.30 36.53 15.36
CA ARG A 968 12.16 37.83 16.02
C ARG A 968 12.65 38.97 15.12
N LYS A 969 13.83 38.82 14.53
CA LYS A 969 14.45 39.86 13.69
C LYS A 969 13.70 40.09 12.39
N GLN A 970 13.15 39.06 11.76
CA GLN A 970 12.27 39.23 10.60
C GLN A 970 11.04 40.08 10.95
N LYS A 971 10.46 39.87 12.15
CA LYS A 971 9.34 40.68 12.66
C LYS A 971 9.75 42.13 12.93
N GLU A 972 10.91 42.34 13.55
CA GLU A 972 11.45 43.68 13.88
C GLU A 972 11.85 44.50 12.64
N ALA A 973 12.42 43.84 11.62
CA ALA A 973 12.96 44.49 10.42
C ALA A 973 11.88 45.05 9.48
N GLY A 974 10.61 44.77 9.75
CA GLY A 974 9.55 45.13 8.83
C GLY A 974 9.46 44.25 7.59
N GLU A 975 10.33 43.25 7.48
CA GLU A 975 10.31 42.22 6.42
C GLU A 975 9.04 41.35 6.50
N LEU A 976 8.30 41.42 7.61
CA LEU A 976 6.99 40.82 7.85
C LEU A 976 5.89 41.86 8.15
N VAL A 977 6.15 43.17 7.97
CA VAL A 977 5.17 44.21 8.36
C VAL A 977 4.05 44.30 7.32
N GLY A 978 2.88 43.78 7.71
CA GLY A 978 1.65 43.78 6.91
C GLY A 978 1.26 42.40 6.37
N GLU A 979 2.12 41.39 6.52
CA GLU A 979 1.94 40.05 5.99
C GLU A 979 1.85 39.02 7.14
N THR A 980 0.75 38.29 7.18
CA THR A 980 0.51 37.13 8.05
C THR A 980 1.39 35.94 7.61
N GLU A 981 1.58 34.91 8.45
CA GLU A 981 2.23 33.65 8.04
C GLU A 981 1.62 33.08 6.74
N LEU A 982 0.32 33.29 6.56
CA LEU A 982 -0.42 32.91 5.36
C LEU A 982 0.08 33.62 4.10
N ASP A 983 0.49 34.88 4.20
CA ASP A 983 0.97 35.67 3.06
C ASP A 983 2.34 35.19 2.59
N VAL A 984 3.23 34.83 3.52
CA VAL A 984 4.54 34.23 3.20
C VAL A 984 4.36 32.84 2.57
N ARG A 985 3.46 32.02 3.11
CA ARG A 985 3.12 30.71 2.51
C ARG A 985 2.54 30.86 1.10
N ARG A 986 1.69 31.87 0.90
CA ARG A 986 1.11 32.20 -0.40
C ARG A 986 2.19 32.57 -1.40
N GLN A 987 3.13 33.44 -1.00
CA GLN A 987 4.29 33.78 -1.83
C GLN A 987 5.09 32.52 -2.22
N ASN A 988 5.39 31.64 -1.26
CA ASN A 988 6.13 30.40 -1.51
C ASN A 988 5.40 29.44 -2.45
N ALA A 989 4.08 29.32 -2.32
CA ALA A 989 3.26 28.52 -3.24
C ALA A 989 3.27 29.11 -4.65
N SER A 990 3.14 30.44 -4.79
CA SER A 990 3.18 31.14 -6.08
C SER A 990 4.53 31.07 -6.81
N LEU A 991 5.62 30.75 -6.12
CA LEU A 991 6.92 30.48 -6.78
C LEU A 991 6.92 29.17 -7.55
N ARG A 992 6.04 28.22 -7.21
CA ARG A 992 5.96 26.89 -7.81
C ARG A 992 4.73 26.76 -8.71
N LEU A 993 3.57 27.21 -8.26
CA LEU A 993 2.28 26.99 -8.93
C LEU A 993 1.76 28.25 -9.61
N ASP A 994 1.08 28.07 -10.74
CA ASP A 994 0.57 29.16 -11.57
C ASP A 994 -0.96 29.35 -11.44
N ASP A 995 -1.69 28.34 -10.94
CA ASP A 995 -3.14 28.42 -10.73
C ASP A 995 -3.51 28.99 -9.34
N PRO A 996 -4.31 30.07 -9.29
CA PRO A 996 -4.79 30.65 -8.03
C PRO A 996 -5.55 29.66 -7.15
N PHE A 997 -6.38 28.77 -7.72
CA PHE A 997 -7.11 27.78 -6.91
C PHE A 997 -6.17 26.75 -6.31
N SER A 998 -5.19 26.30 -7.08
CA SER A 998 -4.12 25.41 -6.61
C SER A 998 -3.33 26.03 -5.45
N ILE A 999 -3.05 27.34 -5.49
CA ILE A 999 -2.42 28.06 -4.37
C ILE A 999 -3.32 28.01 -3.13
N GLU A 1000 -4.64 28.25 -3.26
CA GLU A 1000 -5.56 28.14 -2.12
C GLU A 1000 -5.65 26.70 -1.58
N CYS A 1001 -5.61 25.68 -2.45
CA CYS A 1001 -5.49 24.28 -2.03
C CYS A 1001 -4.25 24.04 -1.17
N VAL A 1002 -3.11 24.67 -1.51
CA VAL A 1002 -1.88 24.57 -0.71
C VAL A 1002 -2.01 25.26 0.64
N LEU A 1003 -2.66 26.41 0.68
CA LEU A 1003 -2.86 27.19 1.90
C LEU A 1003 -3.88 26.57 2.85
N PHE A 1004 -4.87 25.85 2.32
CA PHE A 1004 -5.89 25.13 3.07
C PHE A 1004 -5.28 24.13 4.08
N TYR A 1005 -4.22 23.44 3.69
CA TYR A 1005 -3.49 22.52 4.58
C TYR A 1005 -2.44 23.27 5.41
N ASP A 1006 -2.78 23.58 6.65
CA ASP A 1006 -1.82 24.01 7.66
C ASP A 1006 -1.39 22.85 8.56
N LYS A 1007 -0.54 23.13 9.55
CA LYS A 1007 -0.05 22.16 10.55
C LYS A 1007 -1.12 21.32 11.27
N ARG A 1008 -2.40 21.67 11.16
CA ARG A 1008 -3.55 20.99 11.80
C ARG A 1008 -4.11 19.87 10.92
N ARG A 1009 -3.87 19.94 9.60
CA ARG A 1009 -4.33 18.98 8.58
C ARG A 1009 -3.20 18.09 8.05
N VAL A 1010 -2.07 18.09 8.74
CA VAL A 1010 -0.87 17.35 8.35
C VAL A 1010 -0.67 16.20 9.33
N MET A 1011 -0.33 15.03 8.79
CA MET A 1011 -0.01 13.84 9.57
C MET A 1011 1.31 13.22 9.11
N TYR A 1012 2.00 12.55 10.01
CA TYR A 1012 3.17 11.74 9.66
C TYR A 1012 2.72 10.29 9.39
N ASP A 1013 3.15 9.75 8.26
CA ASP A 1013 2.91 8.34 7.88
C ASP A 1013 4.22 7.76 7.33
N PRO A 1014 4.95 6.92 8.09
CA PRO A 1014 6.26 6.38 7.70
C PRO A 1014 6.17 5.19 6.74
N TYR A 1015 5.01 4.93 6.13
CA TYR A 1015 4.80 3.75 5.28
C TYR A 1015 5.86 3.57 4.19
N GLU A 1016 6.40 4.66 3.65
CA GLU A 1016 7.46 4.59 2.64
C GLU A 1016 8.76 3.98 3.13
N GLU A 1017 9.14 4.40 4.33
CA GLU A 1017 10.39 4.02 4.98
C GLU A 1017 10.34 2.57 5.45
N VAL A 1018 9.14 2.13 5.86
CA VAL A 1018 8.93 0.85 6.52
C VAL A 1018 8.58 -0.24 5.52
N ILE A 1019 7.63 0.03 4.63
CA ILE A 1019 7.11 -0.98 3.71
C ILE A 1019 8.08 -1.12 2.52
N GLY A 1020 8.80 -0.06 2.15
CA GLY A 1020 9.93 -0.10 1.21
C GLY A 1020 9.51 0.06 -0.26
N ILE A 1021 8.79 1.13 -0.56
CA ILE A 1021 8.15 1.38 -1.86
C ILE A 1021 9.19 1.76 -2.94
N TRP A 1022 10.33 2.31 -2.50
CA TRP A 1022 11.41 2.78 -3.37
C TRP A 1022 12.40 1.69 -3.77
N ALA A 1023 12.51 0.63 -2.97
CA ALA A 1023 13.57 -0.38 -3.11
C ALA A 1023 13.05 -1.75 -3.56
N THR A 1024 11.74 -2.01 -3.45
CA THR A 1024 11.16 -3.34 -3.74
C THR A 1024 9.80 -3.24 -4.42
N PRO A 1025 9.61 -3.87 -5.60
CA PRO A 1025 8.29 -4.00 -6.25
C PRO A 1025 7.19 -4.60 -5.36
N SER A 1026 7.56 -5.35 -4.31
CA SER A 1026 6.64 -6.06 -3.42
C SER A 1026 5.82 -5.18 -2.48
N ALA A 1027 6.25 -3.94 -2.19
CA ALA A 1027 5.57 -3.04 -1.26
C ALA A 1027 4.32 -2.37 -1.85
N ALA A 1028 4.35 -2.10 -3.16
CA ALA A 1028 3.23 -1.55 -3.91
C ALA A 1028 2.31 -2.64 -4.49
N ARG A 1029 2.68 -3.92 -4.29
CA ARG A 1029 2.12 -5.07 -4.99
C ARG A 1029 0.59 -5.18 -4.89
N PRO A 1030 -0.06 -5.04 -3.72
CA PRO A 1030 -1.52 -5.15 -3.67
C PRO A 1030 -2.23 -4.09 -4.51
N ALA A 1031 -1.75 -2.84 -4.45
CA ALA A 1031 -2.31 -1.77 -5.27
C ALA A 1031 -2.01 -2.00 -6.76
N GLU A 1032 -0.78 -2.38 -7.12
CA GLU A 1032 -0.40 -2.59 -8.54
C GLU A 1032 -1.10 -3.81 -9.15
N GLU A 1033 -1.15 -4.96 -8.46
CA GLU A 1033 -1.83 -6.18 -8.94
C GLU A 1033 -3.36 -6.02 -8.91
N GLY A 1034 -3.91 -5.42 -7.84
CA GLY A 1034 -5.34 -5.16 -7.75
C GLY A 1034 -5.86 -4.22 -8.84
N ILE A 1035 -5.10 -3.15 -9.13
CA ILE A 1035 -5.49 -2.13 -10.10
C ILE A 1035 -5.19 -2.55 -11.54
N ARG A 1036 -3.98 -3.07 -11.82
CA ARG A 1036 -3.54 -3.34 -13.21
C ARG A 1036 -3.74 -4.76 -13.70
N GLN A 1037 -3.80 -5.73 -12.78
CA GLN A 1037 -3.95 -7.15 -13.13
C GLN A 1037 -5.33 -7.66 -12.69
N GLY A 1038 -6.13 -6.82 -12.04
CA GLY A 1038 -7.46 -7.16 -11.56
C GLY A 1038 -7.49 -8.19 -10.44
N ALA A 1039 -6.35 -8.46 -9.78
CA ALA A 1039 -6.25 -9.42 -8.69
C ALA A 1039 -7.16 -9.05 -7.51
N ASP A 1040 -7.54 -10.03 -6.68
CA ASP A 1040 -8.25 -9.77 -5.43
C ASP A 1040 -7.30 -9.07 -4.45
N TYR A 1041 -7.53 -7.77 -4.28
CA TYR A 1041 -6.74 -6.91 -3.42
C TYR A 1041 -6.59 -7.46 -2.00
N SER A 1042 -7.67 -7.90 -1.36
CA SER A 1042 -7.62 -8.37 0.03
C SER A 1042 -6.86 -9.69 0.14
N ALA A 1043 -6.93 -10.54 -0.88
CA ALA A 1043 -6.09 -11.74 -0.96
C ALA A 1043 -4.60 -11.38 -1.06
N VAL A 1044 -4.22 -10.43 -1.94
CA VAL A 1044 -2.82 -9.99 -2.08
C VAL A 1044 -2.32 -9.29 -0.80
N VAL A 1045 -3.16 -8.48 -0.16
CA VAL A 1045 -2.82 -7.85 1.13
C VAL A 1045 -2.61 -8.91 2.20
N ALA A 1046 -3.50 -9.91 2.32
CA ALA A 1046 -3.36 -10.98 3.30
C ALA A 1046 -2.04 -11.76 3.13
N GLU A 1047 -1.57 -11.93 1.90
CA GLU A 1047 -0.25 -12.54 1.62
C GLU A 1047 0.92 -11.65 2.07
N CYS A 1048 0.83 -10.34 1.82
CA CYS A 1048 1.90 -9.38 2.12
C CYS A 1048 1.95 -8.97 3.60
N MET A 1049 0.81 -8.99 4.29
CA MET A 1049 0.61 -8.43 5.63
C MET A 1049 1.61 -8.95 6.68
N PRO A 1050 1.90 -10.27 6.79
CA PRO A 1050 2.82 -10.77 7.81
C PRO A 1050 4.23 -10.18 7.68
N ALA A 1051 4.73 -10.04 6.45
CA ALA A 1051 6.05 -9.50 6.19
C ALA A 1051 6.12 -7.99 6.49
N TRP A 1052 5.08 -7.23 6.11
CA TRP A 1052 5.01 -5.81 6.40
C TRP A 1052 4.87 -5.54 7.90
N GLN A 1053 4.02 -6.30 8.59
CA GLN A 1053 3.81 -6.14 10.02
C GLN A 1053 5.11 -6.42 10.80
N GLN A 1054 5.90 -7.41 10.37
CA GLN A 1054 7.23 -7.63 10.94
C GLN A 1054 8.18 -6.44 10.74
N LYS A 1055 8.14 -5.76 9.58
CA LYS A 1055 8.95 -4.55 9.36
C LYS A 1055 8.51 -3.40 10.26
N VAL A 1056 7.20 -3.20 10.44
CA VAL A 1056 6.65 -2.15 11.34
C VAL A 1056 7.07 -2.39 12.78
N ILE A 1057 6.92 -3.62 13.28
CA ILE A 1057 7.37 -4.03 14.62
C ILE A 1057 8.88 -3.83 14.76
N ALA A 1058 9.67 -4.30 13.78
CA ALA A 1058 11.13 -4.14 13.81
C ALA A 1058 11.56 -2.66 13.85
N GLN A 1059 10.81 -1.78 13.16
CA GLN A 1059 11.08 -0.36 13.15
C GLN A 1059 10.70 0.29 14.49
N PHE A 1060 9.46 0.15 14.95
CA PHE A 1060 8.91 0.99 16.01
C PHE A 1060 8.82 0.35 17.40
N GLY A 1061 8.97 -0.98 17.51
CA GLY A 1061 9.05 -1.69 18.80
C GLY A 1061 7.89 -2.62 19.02
#